data_AF-A0A6C0IIT1-F1
#
_entry.id   AF-A0A6C0IIT1-F1
#
_cell.length_a   1.000
_cell.length_b   1.000
_cell.length_c   1.000
_cell.angle_alpha   90.00
_cell.angle_beta   90.00
_cell.angle_gamma   90.00
#
_symmetry.space_group_name_H-M   'P 1'
#
loop_
_entity.id
_entity.type
_entity.pdbx_description
1 polymer ?
#
loop_
_entity_poly.entity_id
_entity_poly.type
_entity_poly.pdbx_seq_one_letter_code
_entity_poly.pdbx_strand_id
1 'polypeptide(L)'
;MTDSLPSYRHILEKFITQSNGKQIISHQIESFNQFMEVDIPEIIHMANPITSYGSPEIPLAGPRSALATATGLSTTAANALMGTAADGNAVLGKKIQHEYEVTLEFEKISIRKPTIFENNGAIHPMMPNDARLRNLTYAAPLNIDVKVTTTFIDHTRNSIRESNVRIFPNVHLGKIPVMVGSKYCLLNDQLHVHPSKLGECAEDVGGYFIVQGGERAMISMERMSENRPFVFRNGRGSAKEQEVVEIKCIGPDNDQVPKSNTVKMIYHPKNQLITMLRATVPRIKTEIPIIILFRALGILADKEICELILGDEKDPVYDPIITESILEASSICTRDQALAWLGEHTNTWSVKSQKQSNVQDILSEELFPQIGGHEMCYEKACFLAHMTRKVLWTSSKRIPTDDRDAYPNKRVDVPGFLLADLFRKTYNNRMVKDMKGALSKEIHGGSWKATGNWTEIVNINNINKIVKSTIMDVCLKSSLATGNFGSGKIGGPNKIGVSQVLNRMNYSAGISHLRRISTPIEKTGKLIAPRKQHNSQAFYICPCETPEGHGVGVVKNMSTTTMITIFSSPITVYAFIQKLEKLIFLRDTSMQQKHDHTRVFLNGSWIGIFLIQDTVFMVDQLRKAKRSGTIHLHTGIVWKNSFKELWITTEAGRVIRPIYYAPAIREIAADKSGALKHHIQQLQDWNSLLLWETPRGEKLIEYIDAGETDGAYIAMTYGKAIEDATTTHCEIHPSAILGTTASYIPFPDHNQSPRNAYQSSMGKQAMGIYALNYRERFDAMSHVLCYPEIPMVSPYMSKFYGAKTLPAGQNIIVAIMTYTGYNQEDSNMMNRAALDRGRYRSIFYRTYKDEERKNQSSGEEEKFCHPDPVETKHMKNAHYEKVGEDGFVPKDTYVTPDDVLIGKVVPLRVPTGAVLPVGSKKSRDVSKLPRNNESGYVDK
;
A
#
# COMPACT_ATOMS: atom_id res chain seq x y z
N MET A 1 46.89 3.04 1.52
CA MET A 1 46.08 2.03 0.81
C MET A 1 44.64 2.50 0.49
N THR A 2 44.13 3.59 1.10
CA THR A 2 42.77 4.12 0.83
C THR A 2 42.66 5.03 -0.41
N ASP A 3 43.79 5.46 -1.00
CA ASP A 3 43.79 6.41 -2.12
C ASP A 3 43.56 5.79 -3.50
N SER A 4 43.51 4.46 -3.65
CA SER A 4 43.31 3.81 -4.96
C SER A 4 41.84 3.62 -5.35
N LEU A 5 40.88 3.94 -4.48
CA LEU A 5 39.47 3.54 -4.66
C LEU A 5 38.48 4.69 -4.86
N PRO A 6 37.28 4.42 -5.42
CA PRO A 6 36.22 5.41 -5.57
C PRO A 6 35.77 5.96 -4.21
N SER A 7 35.50 7.26 -4.16
CA SER A 7 35.05 7.89 -2.91
C SER A 7 33.61 7.46 -2.59
N TYR A 8 33.41 6.78 -1.45
CA TYR A 8 32.08 6.45 -0.95
C TYR A 8 31.18 7.68 -0.82
N ARG A 9 31.77 8.85 -0.54
CA ARG A 9 31.05 10.13 -0.44
C ARG A 9 30.43 10.53 -1.76
N HIS A 10 31.17 10.38 -2.85
CA HIS A 10 30.71 10.68 -4.21
C HIS A 10 29.57 9.74 -4.60
N ILE A 11 29.75 8.43 -4.41
CA ILE A 11 28.71 7.42 -4.75
C ILE A 11 27.42 7.64 -3.95
N LEU A 12 27.51 7.87 -2.64
CA LEU A 12 26.32 8.11 -1.81
C LEU A 12 25.67 9.46 -2.09
N GLU A 13 26.46 10.47 -2.47
CA GLU A 13 25.92 11.74 -2.95
C GLU A 13 25.14 11.55 -4.23
N LYS A 14 25.70 10.88 -5.24
CA LYS A 14 25.00 10.61 -6.51
C LYS A 14 23.75 9.75 -6.31
N PHE A 15 23.83 8.76 -5.42
CA PHE A 15 22.66 7.96 -5.06
C PHE A 15 21.55 8.82 -4.45
N ILE A 16 21.86 9.70 -3.49
CA ILE A 16 20.82 10.46 -2.79
C ILE A 16 20.28 11.62 -3.63
N THR A 17 21.13 12.28 -4.42
CA THR A 17 20.74 13.45 -5.22
C THR A 17 19.98 13.10 -6.50
N GLN A 18 19.91 11.83 -6.89
CA GLN A 18 19.11 11.40 -8.04
C GLN A 18 17.62 11.75 -7.83
N SER A 19 16.86 11.77 -8.93
CA SER A 19 15.43 12.13 -8.90
C SER A 19 15.18 13.50 -8.26
N ASN A 20 16.05 14.47 -8.53
CA ASN A 20 16.03 15.83 -7.97
C ASN A 20 16.05 15.86 -6.43
N GLY A 21 16.88 15.01 -5.80
CA GLY A 21 17.01 14.92 -4.34
C GLY A 21 15.88 14.15 -3.64
N LYS A 22 14.95 13.56 -4.39
CA LYS A 22 13.79 12.84 -3.84
C LYS A 22 14.04 11.34 -3.63
N GLN A 23 15.25 10.84 -3.89
CA GLN A 23 15.55 9.41 -3.76
C GLN A 23 15.23 8.83 -2.38
N ILE A 24 15.44 9.62 -1.32
CA ILE A 24 15.18 9.23 0.07
C ILE A 24 13.72 8.77 0.29
N ILE A 25 12.79 9.30 -0.51
CA ILE A 25 11.36 9.01 -0.47
C ILE A 25 10.83 8.43 -1.80
N SER A 26 11.72 7.87 -2.64
CA SER A 26 11.36 7.36 -3.97
C SER A 26 10.25 6.30 -3.89
N HIS A 27 10.26 5.45 -2.86
CA HIS A 27 9.22 4.45 -2.61
C HIS A 27 7.81 5.04 -2.47
N GLN A 28 7.67 6.29 -2.01
CA GLN A 28 6.38 6.98 -1.94
C GLN A 28 5.96 7.46 -3.33
N ILE A 29 6.85 8.19 -4.01
CA ILE A 29 6.54 8.89 -5.26
C ILE A 29 6.45 7.93 -6.45
N GLU A 30 7.42 7.04 -6.61
CA GLU A 30 7.46 6.06 -7.70
C GLU A 30 6.28 5.09 -7.62
N SER A 31 5.94 4.62 -6.41
CA SER A 31 4.77 3.76 -6.25
C SER A 31 3.47 4.49 -6.57
N PHE A 32 3.35 5.77 -6.22
CA PHE A 32 2.18 6.57 -6.60
C PHE A 32 2.11 6.83 -8.11
N ASN A 33 3.24 7.08 -8.77
CA ASN A 33 3.28 7.23 -10.22
C ASN A 33 2.83 5.93 -10.93
N GLN A 34 3.33 4.77 -10.47
CA GLN A 34 2.89 3.45 -10.96
C GLN A 34 1.39 3.25 -10.78
N PHE A 35 0.85 3.61 -9.61
CA PHE A 35 -0.59 3.54 -9.34
C PHE A 35 -1.40 4.36 -10.36
N MET A 36 -0.94 5.57 -10.66
CA MET A 36 -1.64 6.47 -11.56
C MET A 36 -1.55 6.05 -13.04
N GLU A 37 -0.39 5.55 -13.48
CA GLU A 37 -0.11 5.25 -14.89
C GLU A 37 -0.50 3.83 -15.32
N VAL A 38 -0.41 2.86 -14.40
CA VAL A 38 -0.57 1.44 -14.73
C VAL A 38 -1.74 0.83 -13.97
N ASP A 39 -1.74 0.93 -12.64
CA ASP A 39 -2.72 0.19 -11.83
C ASP A 39 -4.16 0.68 -12.09
N ILE A 40 -4.41 1.99 -12.20
CA ILE A 40 -5.75 2.52 -12.48
C ILE A 40 -6.29 2.03 -13.83
N PRO A 41 -5.56 2.20 -14.96
CA PRO A 41 -5.99 1.65 -16.24
C PRO A 41 -6.25 0.15 -16.19
N GLU A 42 -5.33 -0.64 -15.64
CA GLU A 42 -5.47 -2.09 -15.54
C GLU A 42 -6.72 -2.48 -14.75
N ILE A 43 -6.96 -1.88 -13.57
CA ILE A 43 -8.14 -2.15 -12.74
C ILE A 43 -9.44 -1.82 -13.48
N ILE A 44 -9.48 -0.72 -14.24
CA ILE A 44 -10.67 -0.35 -15.02
C ILE A 44 -10.90 -1.34 -16.16
N HIS A 45 -9.84 -1.74 -16.85
CA HIS A 45 -9.89 -2.73 -17.93
C HIS A 45 -10.30 -4.13 -17.44
N MET A 46 -9.91 -4.54 -16.24
CA MET A 46 -10.30 -5.84 -15.66
C MET A 46 -11.82 -6.01 -15.51
N ALA A 47 -12.56 -4.94 -15.21
CA ALA A 47 -14.02 -4.99 -15.08
C ALA A 47 -14.77 -4.65 -16.39
N ASN A 48 -14.04 -4.44 -17.49
CA ASN A 48 -14.56 -4.02 -18.79
C ASN A 48 -14.70 -5.24 -19.72
N PRO A 49 -15.88 -5.53 -20.31
CA PRO A 49 -17.10 -4.71 -20.31
C PRO A 49 -18.05 -4.96 -19.14
N ILE A 50 -18.80 -3.92 -18.78
CA ILE A 50 -19.90 -4.01 -17.81
C ILE A 50 -21.21 -4.22 -18.57
N THR A 51 -21.73 -5.45 -18.51
CA THR A 51 -23.02 -5.79 -19.13
C THR A 51 -24.14 -5.91 -18.11
N SER A 52 -25.32 -5.41 -18.46
CA SER A 52 -26.57 -5.57 -17.73
C SER A 52 -27.68 -6.01 -18.68
N TYR A 53 -28.46 -7.01 -18.25
CA TYR A 53 -29.63 -7.50 -18.96
C TYR A 53 -30.89 -7.06 -18.23
N GLY A 54 -31.97 -6.79 -18.97
CA GLY A 54 -33.26 -6.49 -18.38
C GLY A 54 -34.39 -6.53 -19.40
N SER A 55 -35.62 -6.69 -18.90
CA SER A 55 -36.81 -6.62 -19.72
C SER A 55 -37.84 -5.68 -19.08
N PRO A 56 -38.33 -4.66 -19.79
CA PRO A 56 -39.39 -3.75 -19.33
C PRO A 56 -40.66 -4.43 -18.81
N GLU A 57 -40.88 -5.67 -19.22
CA GLU A 57 -42.04 -6.51 -18.91
C GLU A 57 -41.95 -7.15 -17.51
N ILE A 58 -40.75 -7.14 -16.90
CA ILE A 58 -40.48 -7.67 -15.57
C ILE A 58 -40.39 -6.51 -14.57
N PRO A 59 -41.28 -6.38 -13.59
CA PRO A 59 -41.12 -5.36 -12.56
C PRO A 59 -39.90 -5.66 -11.67
N LEU A 60 -38.94 -4.73 -11.58
CA LEU A 60 -37.73 -4.81 -10.72
C LEU A 60 -38.04 -5.01 -9.23
N ALA A 61 -39.21 -4.53 -8.82
CA ALA A 61 -39.73 -4.65 -7.48
C ALA A 61 -40.79 -5.75 -7.47
N GLY A 62 -40.67 -6.70 -6.54
CA GLY A 62 -41.80 -7.58 -6.23
C GLY A 62 -43.05 -6.74 -5.90
N PRO A 63 -44.27 -7.27 -6.10
CA PRO A 63 -45.51 -6.50 -6.04
C PRO A 63 -45.65 -5.64 -4.76
N ARG A 64 -45.04 -6.08 -3.66
CA ARG A 64 -45.01 -5.41 -2.35
C ARG A 64 -44.14 -4.14 -2.32
N SER A 65 -42.99 -4.14 -2.99
CA SER A 65 -42.10 -2.97 -3.04
C SER A 65 -42.57 -1.95 -4.08
N ALA A 66 -43.29 -2.40 -5.11
CA ALA A 66 -44.00 -1.51 -6.04
C ALA A 66 -45.15 -0.77 -5.33
N LEU A 67 -45.94 -1.47 -4.50
CA LEU A 67 -47.02 -0.89 -3.70
C LEU A 67 -46.51 0.17 -2.71
N ALA A 68 -45.43 -0.12 -1.97
CA ALA A 68 -44.79 0.84 -1.05
C ALA A 68 -44.35 2.13 -1.77
N THR A 69 -43.81 1.99 -2.99
CA THR A 69 -43.33 3.13 -3.79
C THR A 69 -44.50 3.94 -4.35
N ALA A 70 -45.57 3.30 -4.80
CA ALA A 70 -46.74 3.96 -5.38
C ALA A 70 -47.61 4.69 -4.33
N THR A 71 -47.58 4.24 -3.08
CA THR A 71 -48.44 4.77 -1.99
C THR A 71 -47.69 5.64 -0.99
N GLY A 72 -46.35 5.72 -1.07
CA GLY A 72 -45.52 6.42 -0.08
C GLY A 72 -45.44 5.73 1.29
N LEU A 73 -45.97 4.50 1.40
CA LEU A 73 -45.96 3.72 2.63
C LEU A 73 -44.59 3.11 2.91
N SER A 74 -44.24 2.92 4.19
CA SER A 74 -43.05 2.15 4.55
C SER A 74 -43.20 0.69 4.07
N THR A 75 -42.09 0.03 3.74
CA THR A 75 -42.10 -1.38 3.30
C THR A 75 -42.79 -2.30 4.31
N THR A 76 -42.75 -1.95 5.59
CA THR A 76 -43.41 -2.68 6.67
C THR A 76 -44.92 -2.48 6.66
N ALA A 77 -45.41 -1.27 6.37
CA ALA A 77 -46.83 -0.98 6.24
C ALA A 77 -47.42 -1.61 4.96
N ALA A 78 -46.67 -1.59 3.85
CA ALA A 78 -47.05 -2.28 2.62
C ALA A 78 -47.13 -3.81 2.81
N ASN A 79 -46.31 -4.38 3.69
CA ASN A 79 -46.38 -5.80 4.07
C ASN A 79 -47.64 -6.14 4.88
N ALA A 80 -48.09 -5.24 5.75
CA ALA A 80 -49.30 -5.45 6.55
C ALA A 80 -50.59 -5.38 5.71
N LEU A 81 -50.61 -4.52 4.68
CA LEU A 81 -51.75 -4.35 3.77
C LEU A 81 -51.96 -5.52 2.81
N MET A 82 -50.88 -6.22 2.42
CA MET A 82 -50.93 -7.26 1.39
C MET A 82 -51.39 -8.63 1.89
N GLY A 83 -51.47 -8.87 3.20
CA GLY A 83 -51.91 -10.15 3.77
C GLY A 83 -51.00 -11.35 3.44
N THR A 84 -50.97 -12.34 4.32
CA THR A 84 -50.26 -13.61 4.09
C THR A 84 -51.05 -14.54 3.17
N ALA A 85 -51.20 -14.19 1.91
CA ALA A 85 -51.67 -15.14 0.89
C ALA A 85 -50.46 -15.88 0.29
N ALA A 86 -50.48 -17.20 0.46
CA ALA A 86 -49.53 -18.13 -0.11
C ALA A 86 -49.80 -18.30 -1.61
N ASP A 87 -49.12 -17.51 -2.44
CA ASP A 87 -48.94 -17.80 -3.87
C ASP A 87 -47.47 -17.62 -4.22
N GLY A 88 -46.70 -18.68 -3.93
CA GLY A 88 -45.27 -18.76 -4.22
C GLY A 88 -44.92 -19.21 -5.64
N ASN A 89 -45.88 -19.47 -6.52
CA ASN A 89 -45.61 -20.13 -7.82
C ASN A 89 -46.25 -19.47 -9.06
N ALA A 90 -46.81 -18.26 -8.99
CA ALA A 90 -47.58 -17.66 -10.10
C ALA A 90 -46.85 -16.54 -10.91
N VAL A 91 -45.52 -16.46 -10.91
CA VAL A 91 -44.77 -15.53 -11.81
C VAL A 91 -43.54 -16.21 -12.46
N LEU A 92 -43.67 -17.48 -12.85
CA LEU A 92 -42.62 -18.22 -13.57
C LEU A 92 -43.06 -18.61 -14.99
N GLY A 93 -43.87 -17.78 -15.66
CA GLY A 93 -44.45 -18.17 -16.95
C GLY A 93 -44.85 -17.06 -17.93
N LYS A 94 -44.48 -15.79 -17.75
CA LYS A 94 -44.55 -14.85 -18.89
C LYS A 94 -43.33 -15.08 -19.77
N LYS A 95 -43.54 -15.58 -20.98
CA LYS A 95 -42.51 -15.57 -22.03
C LYS A 95 -42.11 -14.12 -22.25
N ILE A 96 -40.86 -13.78 -21.91
CA ILE A 96 -40.26 -12.47 -22.13
C ILE A 96 -40.29 -12.24 -23.65
N GLN A 97 -41.03 -11.23 -24.10
CA GLN A 97 -41.12 -10.94 -25.54
C GLN A 97 -39.93 -10.08 -25.99
N HIS A 98 -39.57 -9.09 -25.18
CA HIS A 98 -38.49 -8.15 -25.47
C HIS A 98 -37.44 -8.12 -24.36
N GLU A 99 -36.18 -8.27 -24.71
CA GLU A 99 -35.04 -8.19 -23.81
C GLU A 99 -34.03 -7.15 -24.30
N TYR A 100 -33.45 -6.40 -23.37
CA TYR A 100 -32.47 -5.37 -23.65
C TYR A 100 -31.18 -5.71 -22.93
N GLU A 101 -30.10 -5.75 -23.70
CA GLU A 101 -28.73 -5.89 -23.22
C GLU A 101 -28.05 -4.53 -23.39
N VAL A 102 -27.55 -3.98 -22.29
CA VAL A 102 -26.74 -2.74 -22.32
C VAL A 102 -25.34 -3.08 -21.84
N THR A 103 -24.37 -2.84 -22.72
CA THR A 103 -22.95 -3.07 -22.45
C THR A 103 -22.23 -1.73 -22.41
N LEU A 104 -21.57 -1.44 -21.29
CA LEU A 104 -20.68 -0.30 -21.14
C LEU A 104 -19.23 -0.76 -21.36
N GLU A 105 -18.59 -0.18 -22.36
CA GLU A 105 -17.18 -0.30 -22.66
C GLU A 105 -16.46 0.99 -22.27
N PHE A 106 -15.37 0.85 -21.53
CA PHE A 106 -14.55 1.96 -21.07
C PHE A 106 -13.31 2.11 -21.94
N GLU A 107 -13.20 3.24 -22.64
CA GLU A 107 -12.10 3.56 -23.56
C GLU A 107 -11.40 4.86 -23.13
N LYS A 108 -10.13 5.03 -23.53
CA LYS A 108 -9.33 6.27 -23.36
C LYS A 108 -9.43 6.91 -21.97
N ILE A 109 -8.80 6.26 -21.00
CA ILE A 109 -8.71 6.79 -19.63
C ILE A 109 -7.80 8.02 -19.62
N SER A 110 -8.33 9.16 -19.15
CA SER A 110 -7.60 10.42 -19.06
C SER A 110 -7.59 10.94 -17.62
N ILE A 111 -6.39 11.15 -17.10
CA ILE A 111 -6.17 11.76 -15.78
C ILE A 111 -5.59 13.15 -16.03
N ARG A 112 -6.33 14.19 -15.65
CA ARG A 112 -5.84 15.57 -15.77
C ARG A 112 -5.17 16.01 -14.47
N LYS A 113 -4.35 17.05 -14.53
CA LYS A 113 -3.73 17.63 -13.34
C LYS A 113 -4.77 18.31 -12.42
N PRO A 114 -4.44 18.53 -11.14
CA PRO A 114 -5.37 19.14 -10.19
C PRO A 114 -5.88 20.52 -10.61
N THR A 115 -7.20 20.70 -10.55
CA THR A 115 -7.88 21.95 -10.89
C THR A 115 -8.86 22.38 -9.81
N ILE A 116 -9.00 23.68 -9.62
CA ILE A 116 -10.01 24.34 -8.79
C ILE A 116 -11.20 24.66 -9.68
N PHE A 117 -12.40 24.37 -9.17
CA PHE A 117 -13.66 24.86 -9.74
C PHE A 117 -14.16 25.97 -8.83
N GLU A 118 -14.19 27.19 -9.34
CA GLU A 118 -14.73 28.34 -8.61
C GLU A 118 -16.27 28.37 -8.70
N ASN A 119 -16.90 29.06 -7.75
CA ASN A 119 -18.37 29.17 -7.71
C ASN A 119 -18.95 29.88 -8.95
N ASN A 120 -18.14 30.70 -9.65
CA ASN A 120 -18.51 31.34 -10.90
C ASN A 120 -18.38 30.42 -12.14
N GLY A 121 -17.97 29.16 -11.95
CA GLY A 121 -17.77 28.18 -13.02
C GLY A 121 -16.38 28.23 -13.68
N ALA A 122 -15.50 29.15 -13.28
CA ALA A 122 -14.13 29.21 -13.80
C ALA A 122 -13.28 28.02 -13.30
N ILE A 123 -12.40 27.55 -14.16
CA ILE A 123 -11.49 26.43 -13.88
C ILE A 123 -10.06 26.97 -13.85
N HIS A 124 -9.41 26.87 -12.69
CA HIS A 124 -8.02 27.29 -12.52
C HIS A 124 -7.13 26.09 -12.16
N PRO A 125 -5.84 26.08 -12.53
CA PRO A 125 -4.90 25.09 -12.01
C PRO A 125 -4.79 25.25 -10.48
N MET A 126 -4.78 24.12 -9.76
CA MET A 126 -4.63 24.13 -8.30
C MET A 126 -3.16 24.00 -7.94
N MET A 127 -2.56 24.95 -7.21
CA MET A 127 -1.26 24.70 -6.57
C MET A 127 -1.44 24.02 -5.21
N PRO A 128 -0.45 23.25 -4.72
CA PRO A 128 -0.53 22.63 -3.40
C PRO A 128 -0.75 23.68 -2.28
N ASN A 129 -0.14 24.85 -2.39
CA ASN A 129 -0.37 25.95 -1.46
C ASN A 129 -1.83 26.42 -1.43
N ASP A 130 -2.47 26.56 -2.59
CA ASP A 130 -3.90 26.93 -2.67
C ASP A 130 -4.78 25.91 -1.95
N ALA A 131 -4.45 24.63 -2.11
CA ALA A 131 -5.19 23.56 -1.45
C ALA A 131 -5.07 23.61 0.08
N ARG A 132 -3.91 24.00 0.61
CA ARG A 132 -3.69 24.19 2.06
C ARG A 132 -4.49 25.38 2.58
N LEU A 133 -4.30 26.56 1.98
CA LEU A 133 -4.91 27.80 2.43
C LEU A 133 -6.44 27.76 2.37
N ARG A 134 -7.01 27.19 1.30
CA ARG A 134 -8.46 27.14 1.09
C ARG A 134 -9.13 25.89 1.67
N ASN A 135 -8.40 25.08 2.45
CA ASN A 135 -8.87 23.80 2.97
C ASN A 135 -9.44 22.86 1.88
N LEU A 136 -8.91 22.93 0.67
CA LEU A 136 -9.32 22.06 -0.44
C LEU A 136 -8.58 20.72 -0.38
N THR A 137 -9.04 19.77 -1.19
CA THR A 137 -8.33 18.51 -1.40
C THR A 137 -7.59 18.60 -2.72
N TYR A 138 -6.29 18.37 -2.69
CA TYR A 138 -5.45 18.41 -3.88
C TYR A 138 -5.68 17.13 -4.70
N ALA A 139 -6.56 17.19 -5.69
CA ALA A 139 -7.02 16.03 -6.44
C ALA A 139 -7.16 16.30 -7.94
N ALA A 140 -6.84 15.28 -8.73
CA ALA A 140 -6.90 15.23 -10.18
C ALA A 140 -8.23 14.62 -10.66
N PRO A 141 -8.94 15.22 -11.63
CA PRO A 141 -10.13 14.60 -12.21
C PRO A 141 -9.75 13.44 -13.15
N LEU A 142 -10.43 12.31 -12.96
CA LEU A 142 -10.38 11.11 -13.78
C LEU A 142 -11.59 11.11 -14.72
N ASN A 143 -11.33 11.17 -16.02
CA ASN A 143 -12.35 11.16 -17.06
C ASN A 143 -12.11 10.01 -18.03
N ILE A 144 -13.18 9.47 -18.60
CA ILE A 144 -13.13 8.29 -19.46
C ILE A 144 -14.14 8.40 -20.59
N ASP A 145 -13.82 7.83 -21.75
CA ASP A 145 -14.80 7.72 -22.84
C ASP A 145 -15.62 6.43 -22.59
N VAL A 146 -16.95 6.57 -22.57
CA VAL A 146 -17.86 5.45 -22.31
C VAL A 146 -18.57 5.11 -23.61
N LYS A 147 -18.21 3.98 -24.20
CA LYS A 147 -18.89 3.40 -25.34
C LYS A 147 -20.03 2.52 -24.84
N VAL A 148 -21.25 2.81 -25.29
CA VAL A 148 -22.46 2.11 -24.88
C VAL A 148 -23.00 1.37 -26.08
N THR A 149 -23.06 0.05 -25.95
CA THR A 149 -23.70 -0.83 -26.94
C THR A 149 -25.02 -1.30 -26.34
N THR A 150 -26.12 -0.85 -26.93
CA THR A 150 -27.48 -1.27 -26.59
C THR A 150 -27.94 -2.28 -27.62
N THR A 151 -28.18 -3.52 -27.21
CA THR A 151 -28.71 -4.59 -28.04
C THR A 151 -30.15 -4.88 -27.65
N PHE A 152 -31.06 -4.75 -28.59
CA PHE A 152 -32.45 -5.17 -28.49
C PHE A 152 -32.59 -6.60 -29.01
N ILE A 153 -33.20 -7.48 -28.21
CA ILE A 153 -33.42 -8.89 -28.52
C ILE A 153 -34.94 -9.12 -28.54
N ASP A 154 -35.47 -9.41 -29.73
CA ASP A 154 -36.88 -9.74 -29.93
C ASP A 154 -37.06 -11.26 -30.01
N HIS A 155 -37.59 -11.85 -28.93
CA HIS A 155 -37.87 -13.28 -28.82
C HIS A 155 -39.10 -13.71 -29.63
N THR A 156 -39.90 -12.76 -30.15
CA THR A 156 -41.10 -13.04 -30.96
C THR A 156 -40.79 -13.22 -32.45
N ARG A 157 -39.67 -12.66 -32.93
CA ARG A 157 -39.22 -12.74 -34.33
C ARG A 157 -37.90 -13.48 -34.48
N ASN A 158 -37.86 -14.75 -34.05
CA ASN A 158 -36.69 -15.62 -34.25
C ASN A 158 -35.37 -15.07 -33.62
N SER A 159 -35.45 -14.31 -32.52
CA SER A 159 -34.30 -13.73 -31.80
C SER A 159 -33.45 -12.76 -32.65
N ILE A 160 -34.09 -11.88 -33.44
CA ILE A 160 -33.37 -10.79 -34.12
C ILE A 160 -32.70 -9.91 -33.07
N ARG A 161 -31.39 -9.67 -33.27
CA ARG A 161 -30.55 -8.80 -32.43
C ARG A 161 -30.24 -7.52 -33.18
N GLU A 162 -30.84 -6.42 -32.76
CA GLU A 162 -30.50 -5.08 -33.28
C GLU A 162 -29.60 -4.39 -32.27
N SER A 163 -28.43 -3.92 -32.69
CA SER A 163 -27.48 -3.23 -31.81
C SER A 163 -27.27 -1.78 -32.24
N ASN A 164 -27.20 -0.87 -31.27
CA ASN A 164 -26.85 0.52 -31.46
C ASN A 164 -25.65 0.86 -30.57
N VAL A 165 -24.64 1.51 -31.15
CA VAL A 165 -23.43 1.92 -30.44
C VAL A 165 -23.40 3.45 -30.34
N ARG A 166 -23.21 3.97 -29.13
CA ARG A 166 -23.01 5.40 -28.85
C ARG A 166 -21.76 5.61 -28.02
N ILE A 167 -21.01 6.66 -28.30
CA ILE A 167 -19.81 7.00 -27.53
C ILE A 167 -20.07 8.30 -26.78
N PHE A 168 -19.90 8.27 -25.46
CA PHE A 168 -19.96 9.43 -24.60
C PHE A 168 -18.53 9.84 -24.21
N PRO A 169 -17.99 10.94 -24.78
CA PRO A 169 -16.63 11.36 -24.50
C PRO A 169 -16.53 12.06 -23.12
N ASN A 170 -15.37 11.95 -22.47
CA ASN A 170 -15.01 12.67 -21.24
C ASN A 170 -16.03 12.55 -20.07
N VAL A 171 -16.60 11.36 -19.84
CA VAL A 171 -17.46 11.11 -18.68
C VAL A 171 -16.61 11.14 -17.40
N HIS A 172 -17.08 11.89 -16.39
CA HIS A 172 -16.35 12.05 -15.14
C HIS A 172 -16.53 10.85 -14.22
N LEU A 173 -15.45 10.09 -13.98
CA LEU A 173 -15.46 8.91 -13.12
C LEU A 173 -15.21 9.27 -11.64
N GLY A 174 -14.54 10.39 -11.38
CA GLY A 174 -14.25 10.89 -10.03
C GLY A 174 -12.94 11.67 -9.96
N LYS A 175 -12.47 11.92 -8.75
CA LYS A 175 -11.26 12.68 -8.43
C LYS A 175 -10.33 11.83 -7.57
N ILE A 176 -9.06 11.83 -7.95
CA ILE A 176 -8.02 11.06 -7.26
C ILE A 176 -7.08 12.05 -6.56
N PRO A 177 -6.93 11.96 -5.23
CA PRO A 177 -5.97 12.76 -4.49
C PRO A 177 -4.55 12.57 -5.04
N VAL A 178 -3.86 13.67 -5.33
CA VAL A 178 -2.52 13.66 -5.94
C VAL A 178 -1.46 13.83 -4.86
N MET A 179 -0.41 13.01 -4.92
CA MET A 179 0.74 13.13 -4.04
C MET A 179 1.60 14.33 -4.45
N VAL A 180 1.95 15.20 -3.51
CA VAL A 180 2.82 16.36 -3.75
C VAL A 180 4.20 15.90 -4.21
N GLY A 181 4.70 16.47 -5.29
CA GLY A 181 6.00 16.15 -5.87
C GLY A 181 6.02 14.94 -6.82
N SER A 182 4.87 14.28 -7.04
CA SER A 182 4.67 13.24 -8.07
C SER A 182 4.61 13.80 -9.49
N LYS A 183 4.62 12.94 -10.52
CA LYS A 183 4.55 13.35 -11.94
C LYS A 183 3.24 14.08 -12.29
N TYR A 184 2.16 13.78 -11.56
CA TYR A 184 0.85 14.42 -11.71
C TYR A 184 0.70 15.71 -10.89
N CYS A 185 1.67 16.05 -10.05
CA CYS A 185 1.70 17.32 -9.34
C CYS A 185 2.14 18.44 -10.29
N LEU A 186 1.50 19.61 -10.20
CA LEU A 186 1.83 20.79 -11.02
C LEU A 186 3.26 21.30 -10.76
N LEU A 187 3.79 21.11 -9.56
CA LEU A 187 5.18 21.46 -9.22
C LEU A 187 6.20 20.70 -10.08
N ASN A 188 5.85 19.52 -10.57
CA ASN A 188 6.74 18.74 -11.42
C ASN A 188 6.84 19.28 -12.85
N ASP A 189 5.87 20.05 -13.35
CA ASP A 189 5.98 20.68 -14.67
C ASP A 189 6.71 22.03 -14.58
N GLN A 190 6.64 22.65 -13.40
CA GLN A 190 7.18 23.97 -13.16
C GLN A 190 8.61 23.93 -12.59
N LEU A 191 9.40 22.91 -12.94
CA LEU A 191 10.79 22.77 -12.47
C LEU A 191 11.70 23.95 -12.85
N HIS A 192 11.33 24.71 -13.89
CA HIS A 192 12.03 25.93 -14.31
C HIS A 192 11.76 27.13 -13.38
N VAL A 193 10.71 27.08 -12.56
CA VAL A 193 10.38 28.13 -11.58
C VAL A 193 10.89 27.72 -10.21
N HIS A 194 11.63 28.61 -9.56
CA HIS A 194 12.07 28.36 -8.19
C HIS A 194 10.87 28.23 -7.25
N PRO A 195 10.77 27.16 -6.41
CA PRO A 195 9.59 26.88 -5.58
C PRO A 195 9.11 28.05 -4.71
N SER A 196 10.03 28.89 -4.22
CA SER A 196 9.68 30.07 -3.41
C SER A 196 8.80 31.08 -4.14
N LYS A 197 8.90 31.19 -5.48
CA LYS A 197 8.01 32.08 -6.25
C LYS A 197 6.57 31.57 -6.31
N LEU A 198 6.38 30.26 -6.09
CA LEU A 198 5.08 29.59 -6.07
C LEU A 198 4.52 29.48 -4.64
N GLY A 199 5.17 30.10 -3.64
CA GLY A 199 4.81 29.98 -2.23
C GLY A 199 5.12 28.62 -1.62
N GLU A 200 6.03 27.83 -2.24
CA GLU A 200 6.45 26.51 -1.76
C GLU A 200 7.88 26.53 -1.18
N CYS A 201 8.19 25.55 -0.32
CA CYS A 201 9.52 25.40 0.26
C CYS A 201 10.46 24.67 -0.70
N ALA A 202 11.63 25.25 -0.98
CA ALA A 202 12.62 24.65 -1.88
C ALA A 202 13.21 23.33 -1.34
N GLU A 203 13.30 23.19 -0.02
CA GLU A 203 13.84 21.99 0.64
C GLU A 203 12.77 20.88 0.83
N ASP A 204 11.49 21.14 0.52
CA ASP A 204 10.44 20.13 0.75
C ASP A 204 10.52 19.00 -0.27
N VAL A 205 10.65 17.77 0.22
CA VAL A 205 10.83 16.59 -0.63
C VAL A 205 9.52 16.13 -1.28
N GLY A 206 8.37 16.48 -0.71
CA GLY A 206 7.05 15.98 -1.13
C GLY A 206 6.73 14.60 -0.54
N GLY A 207 5.96 13.77 -1.26
CA GLY A 207 5.64 12.41 -0.82
C GLY A 207 4.44 12.30 0.14
N TYR A 208 3.60 13.33 0.21
CA TYR A 208 2.42 13.38 1.08
C TYR A 208 1.20 13.91 0.31
N PHE A 209 0.00 13.78 0.90
CA PHE A 209 -1.27 14.23 0.33
C PHE A 209 -1.81 15.45 1.08
N ILE A 210 -2.51 16.33 0.39
CA ILE A 210 -3.24 17.46 0.99
C ILE A 210 -4.72 17.16 0.91
N VAL A 211 -5.34 16.89 2.05
CA VAL A 211 -6.76 16.52 2.17
C VAL A 211 -7.44 17.46 3.14
N GLN A 212 -8.39 18.25 2.63
CA GLN A 212 -9.10 19.27 3.40
C GLN A 212 -8.15 20.26 4.10
N GLY A 213 -7.13 20.72 3.36
CA GLY A 213 -6.05 21.58 3.87
C GLY A 213 -5.00 20.90 4.76
N GLY A 214 -5.29 19.69 5.28
CA GLY A 214 -4.36 18.97 6.14
C GLY A 214 -3.35 18.12 5.35
N GLU A 215 -2.09 18.15 5.75
CA GLU A 215 -1.04 17.29 5.20
C GLU A 215 -1.10 15.88 5.81
N ARG A 216 -1.15 14.87 4.95
CA ARG A 216 -1.31 13.46 5.33
C ARG A 216 -0.20 12.62 4.69
N ALA A 217 0.53 11.90 5.53
CA ALA A 217 1.54 10.93 5.12
C ALA A 217 0.96 9.51 5.13
N MET A 218 1.22 8.74 4.08
CA MET A 218 0.91 7.32 4.04
C MET A 218 2.11 6.50 4.52
N ILE A 219 1.85 5.58 5.45
CA ILE A 219 2.87 4.71 6.05
C ILE A 219 2.87 3.38 5.33
N SER A 220 4.06 2.90 5.00
CA SER A 220 4.24 1.59 4.40
C SER A 220 3.99 0.47 5.42
N MET A 221 3.33 -0.60 5.02
CA MET A 221 2.90 -1.68 5.91
C MET A 221 3.66 -2.98 5.62
N GLU A 222 4.18 -3.65 6.64
CA GLU A 222 4.75 -4.99 6.46
C GLU A 222 3.65 -6.03 6.30
N ARG A 223 3.88 -7.00 5.43
CA ARG A 223 3.08 -8.22 5.33
C ARG A 223 3.98 -9.41 5.04
N MET A 224 3.46 -10.62 5.26
CA MET A 224 4.12 -11.83 4.80
C MET A 224 4.16 -11.84 3.27
N SER A 225 5.23 -12.38 2.68
CA SER A 225 5.29 -12.57 1.24
C SER A 225 4.24 -13.58 0.78
N GLU A 226 3.71 -13.35 -0.41
CA GLU A 226 2.82 -14.30 -1.08
C GLU A 226 3.63 -15.26 -1.95
N ASN A 227 2.94 -16.25 -2.52
CA ASN A 227 3.45 -17.19 -3.53
C ASN A 227 4.69 -17.98 -3.08
N ARG A 228 4.92 -18.09 -1.76
CA ARG A 228 5.97 -18.91 -1.16
C ARG A 228 5.38 -19.83 -0.09
N PRO A 229 5.67 -21.14 -0.13
CA PRO A 229 5.18 -22.07 0.87
C PRO A 229 5.99 -21.93 2.15
N PHE A 230 5.32 -21.62 3.26
CA PHE A 230 5.93 -21.49 4.57
C PHE A 230 5.53 -22.62 5.49
N VAL A 231 6.49 -23.17 6.24
CA VAL A 231 6.20 -24.16 7.28
C VAL A 231 6.12 -23.48 8.63
N PHE A 232 4.97 -23.61 9.28
CA PHE A 232 4.72 -23.06 10.60
C PHE A 232 4.37 -24.16 11.58
N ARG A 233 4.91 -24.05 12.80
CA ARG A 233 4.44 -24.83 13.93
C ARG A 233 3.34 -24.05 14.64
N ASN A 234 2.12 -24.58 14.60
CA ASN A 234 0.96 -23.88 15.13
C ASN A 234 0.90 -24.09 16.66
N GLY A 235 1.61 -23.27 17.43
CA GLY A 235 1.62 -23.36 18.90
C GLY A 235 0.26 -23.07 19.57
N ARG A 236 -0.75 -22.65 18.80
CA ARG A 236 -2.14 -22.40 19.24
C ARG A 236 -3.18 -23.27 18.51
N GLY A 237 -2.76 -24.18 17.64
CA GLY A 237 -3.67 -25.10 16.94
C GLY A 237 -4.26 -26.15 17.88
N SER A 238 -5.31 -26.83 17.45
CA SER A 238 -5.83 -27.99 18.20
C SER A 238 -4.69 -29.02 18.38
N ALA A 239 -4.65 -29.73 19.50
CA ALA A 239 -3.66 -30.79 19.76
C ALA A 239 -3.65 -31.93 18.71
N LYS A 240 -4.49 -31.85 17.67
CA LYS A 240 -4.59 -32.78 16.56
C LYS A 240 -3.66 -32.46 15.38
N GLU A 241 -3.13 -31.24 15.29
CA GLU A 241 -2.24 -30.82 14.18
C GLU A 241 -0.77 -30.86 14.62
N GLN A 242 0.09 -31.52 13.85
CA GLN A 242 1.53 -31.58 14.14
C GLN A 242 2.28 -30.43 13.45
N GLU A 243 2.14 -30.31 12.13
CA GLU A 243 2.78 -29.29 11.30
C GLU A 243 1.86 -28.83 10.17
N VAL A 244 1.96 -27.54 9.83
CA VAL A 244 1.16 -26.91 8.79
C VAL A 244 2.07 -26.13 7.85
N VAL A 245 1.98 -26.45 6.56
CA VAL A 245 2.53 -25.62 5.50
C VAL A 245 1.40 -24.77 4.94
N GLU A 246 1.56 -23.45 5.00
CA GLU A 246 0.64 -22.48 4.43
C GLU A 246 1.32 -21.72 3.29
N ILE A 247 0.59 -21.54 2.20
CA ILE A 247 0.93 -20.58 1.15
C ILE A 247 -0.23 -19.63 0.93
N LYS A 248 0.08 -18.33 0.90
CA LYS A 248 -0.87 -17.31 0.48
C LYS A 248 -0.61 -17.02 -0.99
N CYS A 249 -1.57 -17.40 -1.82
CA CYS A 249 -1.47 -17.34 -3.26
C CYS A 249 -2.15 -16.09 -3.79
N ILE A 250 -1.49 -15.43 -4.73
CA ILE A 250 -2.04 -14.34 -5.52
C ILE A 250 -1.77 -14.64 -6.98
N GLY A 251 -2.82 -14.57 -7.81
CA GLY A 251 -2.72 -14.73 -9.24
C GLY A 251 -1.86 -13.64 -9.91
N PRO A 252 -1.38 -13.87 -11.14
CA PRO A 252 -0.50 -12.94 -11.85
C PRO A 252 -1.09 -11.53 -12.00
N ASP A 253 -2.40 -11.42 -12.18
CA ASP A 253 -3.12 -10.15 -12.33
C ASP A 253 -3.44 -9.46 -10.99
N ASN A 254 -3.04 -10.07 -9.87
CA ASN A 254 -3.19 -9.52 -8.51
C ASN A 254 -4.62 -9.06 -8.15
N ASP A 255 -5.64 -9.61 -8.82
CA ASP A 255 -7.03 -9.12 -8.77
C ASP A 255 -7.79 -9.61 -7.53
N GLN A 256 -7.31 -10.68 -6.89
CA GLN A 256 -8.01 -11.34 -5.79
C GLN A 256 -7.36 -11.12 -4.42
N VAL A 257 -8.20 -11.18 -3.38
CA VAL A 257 -7.72 -11.29 -1.99
C VAL A 257 -6.81 -12.52 -1.90
N PRO A 258 -5.63 -12.43 -1.26
CA PRO A 258 -4.71 -13.56 -1.14
C PRO A 258 -5.42 -14.82 -0.61
N LYS A 259 -5.27 -15.91 -1.35
CA LYS A 259 -5.92 -17.20 -1.14
C LYS A 259 -5.02 -18.10 -0.32
N SER A 260 -5.44 -18.43 0.90
CA SER A 260 -4.65 -19.32 1.77
C SER A 260 -4.94 -20.77 1.39
N ASN A 261 -3.93 -21.45 0.87
CA ASN A 261 -3.92 -22.89 0.62
C ASN A 261 -2.98 -23.53 1.64
N THR A 262 -3.41 -24.63 2.28
CA THR A 262 -2.60 -25.29 3.32
C THR A 262 -2.50 -26.79 3.10
N VAL A 263 -1.36 -27.37 3.50
CA VAL A 263 -1.16 -28.81 3.63
C VAL A 263 -0.75 -29.07 5.07
N LYS A 264 -1.43 -30.01 5.73
CA LYS A 264 -1.29 -30.28 7.15
C LYS A 264 -1.02 -31.75 7.40
N MET A 265 -0.22 -32.02 8.44
CA MET A 265 -0.09 -33.34 9.03
C MET A 265 -0.94 -33.41 10.30
N ILE A 266 -1.88 -34.34 10.34
CA ILE A 266 -2.92 -34.45 11.39
C ILE A 266 -2.89 -35.85 11.98
N TYR A 267 -3.10 -35.96 13.29
CA TYR A 267 -3.26 -37.26 13.96
C TYR A 267 -4.59 -37.93 13.58
N HIS A 268 -4.57 -39.24 13.39
CA HIS A 268 -5.75 -40.00 13.02
C HIS A 268 -6.84 -39.86 14.12
N PRO A 269 -8.10 -39.56 13.75
CA PRO A 269 -9.16 -39.24 14.73
C PRO A 269 -9.38 -40.32 15.79
N LYS A 270 -9.17 -41.59 15.42
CA LYS A 270 -9.32 -42.76 16.31
C LYS A 270 -8.00 -43.23 16.95
N ASN A 271 -6.85 -42.84 16.40
CA ASN A 271 -5.54 -43.32 16.88
C ASN A 271 -4.50 -42.20 16.79
N GLN A 272 -4.11 -41.65 17.92
CA GLN A 272 -3.17 -40.53 17.98
C GLN A 272 -1.72 -40.91 17.64
N LEU A 273 -1.41 -42.20 17.48
CA LEU A 273 -0.08 -42.65 17.04
C LEU A 273 0.07 -42.63 15.51
N ILE A 274 -1.04 -42.58 14.77
CA ILE A 274 -1.05 -42.56 13.31
C ILE A 274 -1.22 -41.13 12.84
N THR A 275 -0.47 -40.73 11.81
CA THR A 275 -0.56 -39.40 11.19
C THR A 275 -1.00 -39.52 9.73
N MET A 276 -1.82 -38.58 9.28
CA MET A 276 -2.35 -38.50 7.91
C MET A 276 -2.14 -37.11 7.32
N LEU A 277 -2.23 -37.01 5.99
CA LEU A 277 -2.05 -35.78 5.24
C LEU A 277 -3.39 -35.24 4.71
N ARG A 278 -3.67 -33.97 5.03
CA ARG A 278 -4.85 -33.26 4.54
C ARG A 278 -4.50 -31.89 3.98
N ALA A 279 -5.34 -31.39 3.09
CA ALA A 279 -5.23 -30.07 2.49
C ALA A 279 -6.45 -29.20 2.80
N THR A 280 -6.27 -27.89 2.78
CA THR A 280 -7.36 -26.92 2.83
C THR A 280 -7.26 -26.00 1.63
N VAL A 281 -8.37 -25.88 0.90
CA VAL A 281 -8.53 -25.02 -0.27
C VAL A 281 -9.66 -24.03 0.03
N PRO A 282 -9.52 -22.73 -0.33
CA PRO A 282 -10.58 -21.75 -0.14
C PRO A 282 -11.91 -22.17 -0.77
N ARG A 283 -13.02 -21.71 -0.18
CA ARG A 283 -14.42 -22.04 -0.56
C ARG A 283 -14.87 -23.48 -0.32
N ILE A 284 -13.98 -24.39 0.07
CA ILE A 284 -14.33 -25.75 0.50
C ILE A 284 -14.44 -25.78 2.02
N LYS A 285 -15.53 -26.35 2.54
CA LYS A 285 -15.86 -26.29 3.98
C LYS A 285 -15.02 -27.26 4.81
N THR A 286 -14.75 -28.45 4.26
CA THR A 286 -14.04 -29.53 4.94
C THR A 286 -12.58 -29.61 4.50
N GLU A 287 -11.75 -30.17 5.37
CA GLU A 287 -10.38 -30.53 5.00
C GLU A 287 -10.41 -31.73 4.03
N ILE A 288 -9.61 -31.63 2.97
CA ILE A 288 -9.60 -32.56 1.85
C ILE A 288 -8.46 -33.57 2.07
N PRO A 289 -8.71 -34.88 2.08
CA PRO A 289 -7.65 -35.88 2.00
C PRO A 289 -6.75 -35.62 0.79
N ILE A 290 -5.42 -35.60 1.01
CA ILE A 290 -4.47 -35.12 -0.02
C ILE A 290 -4.57 -35.91 -1.33
N ILE A 291 -4.82 -37.22 -1.24
CA ILE A 291 -4.92 -38.13 -2.39
C ILE A 291 -6.14 -37.79 -3.27
N ILE A 292 -7.28 -37.40 -2.66
CA ILE A 292 -8.47 -36.98 -3.41
C ILE A 292 -8.15 -35.72 -4.22
N LEU A 293 -7.37 -34.79 -3.65
CA LEU A 293 -6.97 -33.57 -4.35
C LEU A 293 -6.04 -33.87 -5.55
N PHE A 294 -5.11 -34.83 -5.42
CA PHE A 294 -4.29 -35.29 -6.54
C PHE A 294 -5.13 -35.96 -7.65
N ARG A 295 -6.10 -36.81 -7.29
CA ARG A 295 -7.02 -37.43 -8.25
C ARG A 295 -7.88 -36.40 -8.98
N ALA A 296 -8.33 -35.35 -8.28
CA ALA A 296 -9.09 -34.26 -8.88
C ALA A 296 -8.25 -33.45 -9.91
N LEU A 297 -6.94 -33.31 -9.67
CA LEU A 297 -5.98 -32.69 -10.58
C LEU A 297 -5.57 -33.59 -11.76
N GLY A 298 -5.96 -34.86 -11.75
CA GLY A 298 -5.77 -35.80 -12.86
C GLY A 298 -4.68 -36.86 -12.65
N ILE A 299 -4.02 -36.92 -11.49
CA ILE A 299 -3.06 -37.98 -11.17
C ILE A 299 -3.80 -39.10 -10.43
N LEU A 300 -4.02 -40.22 -11.12
CA LEU A 300 -4.89 -41.30 -10.64
C LEU A 300 -4.12 -42.47 -10.00
N ALA A 301 -2.90 -42.74 -10.45
CA ALA A 301 -2.12 -43.87 -9.96
C ALA A 301 -1.46 -43.53 -8.62
N ASP A 302 -1.72 -44.33 -7.59
CA ASP A 302 -1.16 -44.11 -6.25
C ASP A 302 0.36 -44.11 -6.27
N LYS A 303 0.96 -44.99 -7.09
CA LYS A 303 2.40 -45.06 -7.32
C LYS A 303 2.96 -43.73 -7.85
N GLU A 304 2.27 -43.12 -8.82
CA GLU A 304 2.69 -41.84 -9.41
C GLU A 304 2.59 -40.69 -8.39
N ILE A 305 1.55 -40.67 -7.55
CA ILE A 305 1.42 -39.69 -6.46
C ILE A 305 2.59 -39.83 -5.47
N CYS A 306 2.90 -41.05 -5.06
CA CYS A 306 4.01 -41.33 -4.14
C CYS A 306 5.36 -40.90 -4.71
N GLU A 307 5.65 -41.28 -5.97
CA GLU A 307 6.88 -40.92 -6.67
C GLU A 307 7.00 -39.39 -6.89
N LEU A 308 5.89 -38.69 -7.12
CA LEU A 308 5.89 -37.24 -7.26
C LEU A 308 6.23 -36.55 -5.92
N ILE A 309 5.78 -37.10 -4.79
CA ILE A 309 6.04 -36.52 -3.45
C ILE A 309 7.44 -36.89 -2.94
N LEU A 310 7.81 -38.18 -2.96
CA LEU A 310 9.03 -38.69 -2.32
C LEU A 310 10.20 -38.91 -3.28
N GLY A 311 9.94 -39.10 -4.57
CA GLY A 311 10.94 -39.56 -5.54
C GLY A 311 11.14 -41.08 -5.48
N ASP A 312 12.25 -41.53 -6.08
CA ASP A 312 12.61 -42.96 -6.13
C ASP A 312 13.14 -43.50 -4.80
N GLU A 313 13.68 -42.61 -3.96
CA GLU A 313 14.11 -42.96 -2.60
C GLU A 313 12.87 -43.15 -1.71
N LYS A 314 12.43 -44.40 -1.58
CA LYS A 314 11.43 -44.81 -0.59
C LYS A 314 12.04 -44.71 0.80
N ASP A 315 11.86 -43.57 1.45
CA ASP A 315 12.21 -43.43 2.86
C ASP A 315 11.15 -44.15 3.72
N PRO A 316 11.51 -45.24 4.43
CA PRO A 316 10.57 -46.02 5.23
C PRO A 316 9.91 -45.19 6.35
N VAL A 317 10.45 -44.02 6.68
CA VAL A 317 9.88 -43.10 7.66
C VAL A 317 8.52 -42.55 7.19
N TYR A 318 8.32 -42.34 5.89
CA TYR A 318 7.10 -41.73 5.37
C TYR A 318 6.05 -42.75 4.90
N ASP A 319 6.45 -44.00 4.67
CA ASP A 319 5.58 -45.07 4.20
C ASP A 319 4.30 -45.26 5.05
N PRO A 320 4.34 -45.26 6.40
CA PRO A 320 3.13 -45.37 7.21
C PRO A 320 2.16 -44.20 7.01
N ILE A 321 2.69 -42.98 6.87
CA ILE A 321 1.90 -41.75 6.72
C ILE A 321 1.17 -41.75 5.38
N ILE A 322 1.87 -42.14 4.31
CA ILE A 322 1.32 -42.18 2.96
C ILE A 322 0.33 -43.34 2.83
N THR A 323 0.64 -44.52 3.37
CA THR A 323 -0.25 -45.69 3.34
C THR A 323 -1.60 -45.36 3.97
N GLU A 324 -1.60 -44.74 5.15
CA GLU A 324 -2.83 -44.33 5.83
C GLU A 324 -3.59 -43.24 5.07
N SER A 325 -2.88 -42.30 4.44
CA SER A 325 -3.50 -41.27 3.60
C SER A 325 -4.14 -41.84 2.32
N ILE A 326 -3.60 -42.95 1.78
CA ILE A 326 -4.17 -43.69 0.65
C ILE A 326 -5.40 -44.49 1.10
N LEU A 327 -5.32 -45.17 2.25
CA LEU A 327 -6.45 -45.92 2.81
C LEU A 327 -7.67 -45.03 3.07
N GLU A 328 -7.46 -43.78 3.53
CA GLU A 328 -8.54 -42.81 3.71
C GLU A 328 -9.28 -42.48 2.39
N ALA A 329 -8.56 -42.48 1.27
CA ALA A 329 -9.09 -42.14 -0.05
C ALA A 329 -9.47 -43.36 -0.91
N SER A 330 -9.46 -44.58 -0.35
CA SER A 330 -9.62 -45.83 -1.12
C SER A 330 -10.98 -45.97 -1.81
N SER A 331 -12.00 -45.25 -1.34
CA SER A 331 -13.35 -45.25 -1.92
C SER A 331 -13.48 -44.42 -3.20
N ILE A 332 -12.52 -43.53 -3.46
CA ILE A 332 -12.55 -42.59 -4.58
C ILE A 332 -11.35 -42.92 -5.48
N CYS A 333 -11.62 -43.51 -6.64
CA CYS A 333 -10.57 -43.97 -7.55
C CYS A 333 -10.49 -43.13 -8.83
N THR A 334 -11.61 -42.56 -9.28
CA THR A 334 -11.69 -41.80 -10.54
C THR A 334 -11.69 -40.29 -10.32
N ARG A 335 -11.32 -39.53 -11.37
CA ARG A 335 -11.37 -38.06 -11.34
C ARG A 335 -12.78 -37.54 -11.10
N ASP A 336 -13.79 -38.13 -11.74
CA ASP A 336 -15.17 -37.68 -11.61
C ASP A 336 -15.72 -37.92 -10.21
N GLN A 337 -15.36 -39.04 -9.57
CA GLN A 337 -15.69 -39.29 -8.16
C GLN A 337 -15.03 -38.26 -7.24
N ALA A 338 -13.77 -37.90 -7.50
CA ALA A 338 -13.08 -36.88 -6.72
C ALA A 338 -13.74 -35.49 -6.88
N LEU A 339 -14.11 -35.11 -8.10
CA LEU A 339 -14.83 -33.87 -8.37
C LEU A 339 -16.23 -33.85 -7.74
N ALA A 340 -16.96 -34.97 -7.78
CA ALA A 340 -18.25 -35.11 -7.12
C ALA A 340 -18.13 -34.95 -5.60
N TRP A 341 -17.14 -35.61 -4.99
CA TRP A 341 -16.86 -35.49 -3.55
C TRP A 341 -16.56 -34.04 -3.16
N LEU A 342 -15.73 -33.34 -3.93
CA LEU A 342 -15.44 -31.92 -3.69
C LEU A 342 -16.71 -31.06 -3.83
N GLY A 343 -17.57 -31.37 -4.81
CA GLY A 343 -18.84 -30.70 -5.06
C GLY A 343 -19.79 -30.73 -3.86
N GLU A 344 -19.94 -31.89 -3.22
CA GLU A 344 -20.75 -32.07 -2.00
C GLU A 344 -20.27 -31.21 -0.82
N HIS A 345 -18.98 -30.87 -0.80
CA HIS A 345 -18.32 -30.16 0.31
C HIS A 345 -18.05 -28.67 0.02
N THR A 346 -18.61 -28.13 -1.06
CA THR A 346 -18.53 -26.70 -1.40
C THR A 346 -19.45 -25.83 -0.51
N ASN A 347 -19.06 -24.58 -0.26
CA ASN A 347 -19.89 -23.63 0.48
C ASN A 347 -21.02 -23.08 -0.39
N THR A 348 -22.26 -23.58 -0.22
CA THR A 348 -23.45 -23.01 -0.86
C THR A 348 -23.94 -21.78 -0.11
N TRP A 349 -23.50 -20.58 -0.48
CA TRP A 349 -24.09 -19.34 0.03
C TRP A 349 -25.35 -18.97 -0.79
N SER A 350 -26.51 -19.12 -0.15
CA SER A 350 -27.85 -18.71 -0.60
C SER A 350 -28.65 -19.71 -1.44
N VAL A 351 -29.84 -20.02 -0.94
CA VAL A 351 -30.91 -20.82 -1.59
C VAL A 351 -31.48 -20.12 -2.85
N LYS A 352 -31.15 -18.85 -3.09
CA LYS A 352 -31.71 -18.04 -4.22
C LYS A 352 -30.82 -17.96 -5.47
N SER A 353 -29.66 -18.60 -5.49
CA SER A 353 -28.74 -18.61 -6.64
C SER A 353 -28.41 -20.05 -7.02
N GLN A 354 -29.23 -20.66 -7.87
CA GLN A 354 -28.99 -21.98 -8.49
C GLN A 354 -27.88 -21.96 -9.56
N LYS A 355 -26.77 -21.26 -9.32
CA LYS A 355 -25.52 -21.55 -10.03
C LYS A 355 -24.64 -22.33 -9.06
N GLN A 356 -24.67 -23.65 -9.13
CA GLN A 356 -23.61 -24.48 -8.55
C GLN A 356 -22.28 -23.93 -9.08
N SER A 357 -21.41 -23.44 -8.19
CA SER A 357 -20.06 -23.09 -8.59
C SER A 357 -19.40 -24.38 -9.08
N ASN A 358 -18.96 -24.40 -10.34
CA ASN A 358 -18.30 -25.56 -10.90
C ASN A 358 -17.02 -25.82 -10.08
N VAL A 359 -16.86 -27.03 -9.55
CA VAL A 359 -15.69 -27.41 -8.73
C VAL A 359 -14.39 -27.19 -9.51
N GLN A 360 -14.45 -27.39 -10.82
CA GLN A 360 -13.32 -27.13 -11.71
C GLN A 360 -12.88 -25.66 -11.62
N ASP A 361 -13.81 -24.70 -11.52
CA ASP A 361 -13.49 -23.28 -11.39
C ASP A 361 -12.83 -22.96 -10.04
N ILE A 362 -13.20 -23.68 -8.98
CA ILE A 362 -12.51 -23.58 -7.68
C ILE A 362 -11.07 -24.08 -7.81
N LEU A 363 -10.87 -25.21 -8.49
CA LEU A 363 -9.52 -25.76 -8.72
C LEU A 363 -8.68 -24.87 -9.65
N SER A 364 -9.29 -24.13 -10.58
CA SER A 364 -8.57 -23.23 -11.47
C SER A 364 -8.26 -21.87 -10.83
N GLU A 365 -9.21 -21.25 -10.13
CA GLU A 365 -9.08 -19.88 -9.60
C GLU A 365 -8.63 -19.82 -8.13
N GLU A 366 -8.97 -20.80 -7.29
CA GLU A 366 -8.72 -20.75 -5.84
C GLU A 366 -7.48 -21.57 -5.43
N LEU A 367 -7.26 -22.71 -6.07
CA LEU A 367 -6.07 -23.54 -5.85
C LEU A 367 -4.89 -23.03 -6.70
N PHE A 368 -3.86 -22.51 -6.04
CA PHE A 368 -2.63 -21.97 -6.65
C PHE A 368 -2.85 -21.08 -7.90
N PRO A 369 -3.60 -19.97 -7.78
CA PRO A 369 -3.87 -19.05 -8.89
C PRO A 369 -2.61 -18.48 -9.57
N GLN A 370 -1.46 -18.46 -8.88
CA GLN A 370 -0.19 -17.97 -9.45
C GLN A 370 0.37 -18.86 -10.57
N ILE A 371 -0.07 -20.12 -10.66
CA ILE A 371 0.41 -21.07 -11.67
C ILE A 371 -0.38 -20.95 -12.97
N GLY A 372 -1.71 -20.79 -12.88
CA GLY A 372 -2.59 -20.64 -14.04
C GLY A 372 -3.96 -21.29 -13.87
N GLY A 373 -4.72 -21.32 -14.97
CA GLY A 373 -6.10 -21.82 -15.02
C GLY A 373 -6.20 -23.35 -15.22
N HIS A 374 -7.29 -23.77 -15.88
CA HIS A 374 -7.66 -25.18 -16.08
C HIS A 374 -6.60 -26.02 -16.80
N GLU A 375 -5.86 -25.43 -17.74
CA GLU A 375 -4.85 -26.14 -18.55
C GLU A 375 -3.64 -26.59 -17.72
N MET A 376 -3.38 -25.96 -16.57
CA MET A 376 -2.16 -26.14 -15.76
C MET A 376 -2.36 -27.06 -14.54
N CYS A 377 -3.30 -28.01 -14.62
CA CYS A 377 -3.61 -28.91 -13.51
C CYS A 377 -2.41 -29.77 -13.07
N TYR A 378 -1.58 -30.20 -14.03
CA TYR A 378 -0.39 -31.01 -13.75
C TYR A 378 0.68 -30.23 -12.99
N GLU A 379 0.92 -28.97 -13.38
CA GLU A 379 1.84 -28.04 -12.73
C GLU A 379 1.37 -27.75 -11.30
N LYS A 380 0.06 -27.57 -11.09
CA LYS A 380 -0.54 -27.45 -9.75
C LYS A 380 -0.32 -28.71 -8.91
N ALA A 381 -0.44 -29.90 -9.51
CA ALA A 381 -0.17 -31.15 -8.82
C ALA A 381 1.31 -31.29 -8.43
N CYS A 382 2.23 -30.92 -9.32
CA CYS A 382 3.67 -30.87 -9.02
C CYS A 382 3.96 -29.90 -7.85
N PHE A 383 3.34 -28.73 -7.84
CA PHE A 383 3.50 -27.76 -6.77
C PHE A 383 2.89 -28.26 -5.43
N LEU A 384 1.73 -28.92 -5.47
CA LEU A 384 1.12 -29.57 -4.30
C LEU A 384 2.04 -30.64 -3.72
N ALA A 385 2.68 -31.45 -4.57
CA ALA A 385 3.65 -32.46 -4.14
C ALA A 385 4.88 -31.81 -3.52
N HIS A 386 5.39 -30.72 -4.10
CA HIS A 386 6.49 -29.95 -3.53
C HIS A 386 6.15 -29.41 -2.12
N MET A 387 4.95 -28.85 -1.93
CA MET A 387 4.46 -28.42 -0.61
C MET A 387 4.35 -29.59 0.37
N THR A 388 3.77 -30.71 -0.05
CA THR A 388 3.60 -31.91 0.77
C THR A 388 4.94 -32.45 1.24
N ARG A 389 5.93 -32.53 0.34
CA ARG A 389 7.30 -32.93 0.66
C ARG A 389 7.95 -32.01 1.68
N LYS A 390 7.72 -30.69 1.58
CA LYS A 390 8.25 -29.72 2.55
C LYS A 390 7.69 -29.94 3.96
N VAL A 391 6.40 -30.31 4.09
CA VAL A 391 5.78 -30.72 5.38
C VAL A 391 6.50 -31.96 5.93
N LEU A 392 6.67 -33.00 5.12
CA LEU A 392 7.31 -34.26 5.53
C LEU A 392 8.75 -34.06 6.01
N TRP A 393 9.54 -33.26 5.28
CA TRP A 393 10.92 -32.94 5.65
C TRP A 393 11.03 -32.12 6.93
N THR A 394 10.06 -31.27 7.22
CA THR A 394 10.05 -30.49 8.47
C THR A 394 9.66 -31.37 9.66
N SER A 395 8.66 -32.24 9.48
CA SER A 395 8.18 -33.16 10.52
C SER A 395 9.25 -34.16 10.94
N SER A 396 10.00 -34.68 9.97
CA SER A 396 11.18 -35.54 10.19
C SER A 396 12.43 -34.78 10.64
N LYS A 397 12.36 -33.44 10.81
CA LYS A 397 13.46 -32.55 11.19
C LYS A 397 14.67 -32.55 10.24
N ARG A 398 14.47 -32.93 8.97
CA ARG A 398 15.49 -32.76 7.91
C ARG A 398 15.71 -31.27 7.60
N ILE A 399 14.66 -30.45 7.75
CA ILE A 399 14.69 -29.00 7.52
C ILE A 399 14.12 -28.29 8.77
N PRO A 400 14.69 -27.15 9.18
CA PRO A 400 14.09 -26.34 10.24
C PRO A 400 12.77 -25.67 9.78
N THR A 401 11.92 -25.30 10.73
CA THR A 401 10.73 -24.48 10.45
C THR A 401 11.12 -23.10 9.90
N ASP A 402 10.32 -22.54 8.99
CA ASP A 402 10.59 -21.23 8.40
C ASP A 402 10.43 -20.10 9.44
N ASP A 403 11.33 -19.11 9.38
CA ASP A 403 11.26 -17.93 10.24
C ASP A 403 10.26 -16.91 9.68
N ARG A 404 9.22 -16.61 10.47
CA ARG A 404 8.18 -15.63 10.15
C ARG A 404 8.70 -14.19 10.15
N ASP A 405 9.75 -13.91 10.91
CA ASP A 405 10.25 -12.57 11.10
C ASP A 405 11.35 -12.15 10.14
N ALA A 406 11.94 -13.11 9.44
CA ALA A 406 12.95 -12.88 8.44
C ALA A 406 12.41 -12.04 7.27
N TYR A 407 13.14 -10.98 6.91
CA TYR A 407 12.77 -10.08 5.82
C TYR A 407 12.69 -10.70 4.42
N PRO A 408 13.46 -11.76 4.05
CA PRO A 408 13.24 -12.49 2.79
C PRO A 408 11.80 -13.00 2.63
N ASN A 409 11.14 -13.27 3.77
CA ASN A 409 9.79 -13.83 3.87
C ASN A 409 8.72 -12.75 4.07
N LYS A 410 9.11 -11.48 4.06
CA LYS A 410 8.22 -10.32 4.18
C LYS A 410 8.22 -9.49 2.91
N ARG A 411 7.17 -8.69 2.78
CA ARG A 411 7.04 -7.62 1.77
C ARG A 411 6.56 -6.36 2.48
N VAL A 412 6.82 -5.22 1.86
CA VAL A 412 6.42 -3.91 2.32
C VAL A 412 5.41 -3.34 1.32
N ASP A 413 4.17 -3.20 1.76
CA ASP A 413 3.11 -2.50 1.02
C ASP A 413 3.44 -1.01 0.99
N VAL A 414 3.80 -0.52 -0.19
CA VAL A 414 4.04 0.89 -0.47
C VAL A 414 2.71 1.64 -0.71
N PRO A 415 2.67 2.98 -0.58
CA PRO A 415 1.46 3.76 -0.73
C PRO A 415 0.70 3.52 -2.04
N GLY A 416 1.41 3.42 -3.17
CA GLY A 416 0.80 3.10 -4.47
C GLY A 416 0.00 1.80 -4.43
N PHE A 417 0.59 0.72 -3.90
CA PHE A 417 -0.08 -0.57 -3.75
C PHE A 417 -1.31 -0.49 -2.83
N LEU A 418 -1.21 0.26 -1.72
CA LEU A 418 -2.33 0.44 -0.78
C LEU A 418 -3.48 1.24 -1.41
N LEU A 419 -3.17 2.22 -2.26
CA LEU A 419 -4.16 2.97 -3.03
C LEU A 419 -4.76 2.13 -4.16
N ALA A 420 -3.97 1.31 -4.85
CA ALA A 420 -4.44 0.37 -5.86
C ALA A 420 -5.45 -0.63 -5.27
N ASP A 421 -5.14 -1.23 -4.12
CA ASP A 421 -6.05 -2.13 -3.41
C ASP A 421 -7.35 -1.42 -2.98
N LEU A 422 -7.27 -0.19 -2.48
CA LEU A 422 -8.43 0.61 -2.12
C LEU A 422 -9.28 0.99 -3.34
N PHE A 423 -8.64 1.41 -4.43
CA PHE A 423 -9.29 1.78 -5.68
C PHE A 423 -10.00 0.57 -6.29
N ARG A 424 -9.32 -0.58 -6.41
CA ARG A 424 -9.89 -1.84 -6.91
C ARG A 424 -11.13 -2.25 -6.12
N LYS A 425 -11.04 -2.28 -4.78
CA LYS A 425 -12.18 -2.63 -3.92
C LYS A 425 -13.35 -1.66 -4.09
N THR A 426 -13.06 -0.37 -4.22
CA THR A 426 -14.10 0.66 -4.39
C THR A 426 -14.75 0.56 -5.77
N TYR A 427 -13.94 0.40 -6.81
CA TYR A 427 -14.38 0.30 -8.19
C TYR A 427 -15.20 -0.99 -8.40
N ASN A 428 -14.60 -2.18 -8.19
CA ASN A 428 -15.25 -3.46 -8.47
C ASN A 428 -16.45 -3.75 -7.56
N ASN A 429 -16.32 -3.55 -6.24
CA ASN A 429 -17.39 -3.99 -5.32
C ASN A 429 -18.50 -2.97 -5.12
N ARG A 430 -18.23 -1.67 -5.36
CA ARG A 430 -19.19 -0.59 -5.10
C ARG A 430 -19.60 0.12 -6.38
N MET A 431 -18.66 0.61 -7.17
CA MET A 431 -18.97 1.41 -8.37
C MET A 431 -19.59 0.56 -9.47
N VAL A 432 -18.96 -0.56 -9.86
CA VAL A 432 -19.49 -1.49 -10.88
C VAL A 432 -20.84 -2.05 -10.47
N LYS A 433 -21.02 -2.37 -9.18
CA LYS A 433 -22.31 -2.86 -8.65
C LYS A 433 -23.40 -1.78 -8.72
N ASP A 434 -23.09 -0.53 -8.38
CA ASP A 434 -24.03 0.59 -8.48
C ASP A 434 -24.36 0.91 -9.95
N MET A 435 -23.37 0.86 -10.86
CA MET A 435 -23.59 1.01 -12.30
C MET A 435 -24.53 -0.07 -12.84
N LYS A 436 -24.29 -1.36 -12.55
CA LYS A 436 -25.20 -2.46 -12.94
C LYS A 436 -26.61 -2.24 -12.40
N GLY A 437 -26.73 -1.83 -11.13
CA GLY A 437 -28.02 -1.52 -10.51
C GLY A 437 -28.73 -0.31 -11.14
N ALA A 438 -27.99 0.73 -11.52
CA ALA A 438 -28.52 1.91 -12.20
C ALA A 438 -28.95 1.59 -13.63
N LEU A 439 -28.13 0.86 -14.40
CA LEU A 439 -28.48 0.36 -15.73
C LEU A 439 -29.74 -0.49 -15.70
N SER A 440 -29.82 -1.44 -14.75
CA SER A 440 -31.03 -2.24 -14.55
C SER A 440 -32.25 -1.35 -14.33
N LYS A 441 -32.16 -0.30 -13.49
CA LYS A 441 -33.28 0.64 -13.28
C LYS A 441 -33.67 1.41 -14.54
N GLU A 442 -32.70 1.90 -15.31
CA GLU A 442 -32.95 2.62 -16.56
C GLU A 442 -33.56 1.70 -17.63
N ILE A 443 -33.12 0.43 -17.74
CA ILE A 443 -33.73 -0.55 -18.65
C ILE A 443 -35.21 -0.79 -18.29
N HIS A 444 -35.56 -0.92 -17.01
CA HIS A 444 -36.94 -1.27 -16.64
C HIS A 444 -37.86 -0.06 -16.45
N GLY A 445 -37.35 1.14 -16.21
CA GLY A 445 -38.16 2.31 -15.84
C GLY A 445 -37.62 3.66 -16.33
N GLY A 446 -36.65 3.65 -17.23
CA GLY A 446 -36.02 4.87 -17.74
C GLY A 446 -36.94 5.72 -18.63
N SER A 447 -36.49 6.94 -18.88
CA SER A 447 -37.22 7.97 -19.64
C SER A 447 -37.57 7.53 -21.07
N TRP A 448 -36.79 6.60 -21.62
CA TRP A 448 -36.97 6.05 -22.97
C TRP A 448 -38.32 5.34 -23.16
N LYS A 449 -38.98 4.89 -22.08
CA LYS A 449 -40.34 4.32 -22.14
C LYS A 449 -41.38 5.35 -22.61
N ALA A 450 -41.18 6.63 -22.29
CA ALA A 450 -42.08 7.69 -22.72
C ALA A 450 -41.88 8.06 -24.19
N THR A 451 -40.65 7.99 -24.69
CA THR A 451 -40.31 8.28 -26.10
C THR A 451 -40.41 7.07 -27.03
N GLY A 452 -40.43 5.84 -26.49
CA GLY A 452 -40.48 4.59 -27.27
C GLY A 452 -39.16 4.24 -27.98
N ASN A 453 -38.11 5.05 -27.81
CA ASN A 453 -36.83 4.88 -28.49
C ASN A 453 -35.84 4.13 -27.60
N TRP A 454 -35.67 2.83 -27.84
CA TRP A 454 -34.76 1.98 -27.08
C TRP A 454 -33.28 2.34 -27.24
N THR A 455 -32.90 3.12 -28.27
CA THR A 455 -31.52 3.63 -28.40
C THR A 455 -31.17 4.70 -27.35
N GLU A 456 -32.17 5.23 -26.63
CA GLU A 456 -32.01 6.27 -25.61
C GLU A 456 -32.07 5.73 -24.17
N ILE A 457 -31.94 4.42 -23.97
CA ILE A 457 -31.80 3.83 -22.61
C ILE A 457 -30.66 4.52 -21.85
N VAL A 458 -29.56 4.83 -22.54
CA VAL A 458 -28.48 5.68 -22.04
C VAL A 458 -28.37 6.93 -22.91
N ASN A 459 -28.42 8.09 -22.26
CA ASN A 459 -28.37 9.41 -22.87
C ASN A 459 -27.39 10.33 -22.10
N ILE A 460 -27.10 11.51 -22.64
CA ILE A 460 -26.13 12.45 -22.03
C ILE A 460 -26.59 12.98 -20.66
N ASN A 461 -27.90 12.95 -20.39
CA ASN A 461 -28.48 13.43 -19.12
C ASN A 461 -28.47 12.37 -18.01
N ASN A 462 -28.45 11.08 -18.37
CA ASN A 462 -28.48 9.97 -17.43
C ASN A 462 -27.11 9.29 -17.25
N ILE A 463 -26.15 9.47 -18.17
CA ILE A 463 -24.82 8.86 -18.05
C ILE A 463 -24.12 9.25 -16.74
N ASN A 464 -24.21 10.51 -16.32
CA ASN A 464 -23.67 11.00 -15.05
C ASN A 464 -24.48 10.52 -13.82
N LYS A 465 -25.70 10.02 -14.01
CA LYS A 465 -26.51 9.38 -12.95
C LYS A 465 -26.15 7.90 -12.80
N ILE A 466 -25.82 7.23 -13.90
CA ILE A 466 -25.37 5.83 -13.94
C ILE A 466 -23.93 5.74 -13.40
N VAL A 467 -23.05 6.61 -13.88
CA VAL A 467 -21.65 6.73 -13.45
C VAL A 467 -21.56 7.78 -12.35
N LYS A 468 -21.79 7.37 -11.10
CA LYS A 468 -21.71 8.28 -9.95
C LYS A 468 -20.27 8.56 -9.53
N SER A 469 -19.74 9.70 -9.94
CA SER A 469 -18.39 10.17 -9.58
C SER A 469 -18.16 10.29 -8.07
N THR A 470 -19.19 10.66 -7.31
CA THR A 470 -19.13 10.87 -5.86
C THR A 470 -18.70 9.64 -5.06
N ILE A 471 -18.90 8.43 -5.60
CA ILE A 471 -18.52 7.17 -4.93
C ILE A 471 -17.01 7.12 -4.74
N MET A 472 -16.23 7.46 -5.78
CA MET A 472 -14.78 7.41 -5.75
C MET A 472 -14.20 8.53 -4.88
N ASP A 473 -14.70 9.76 -5.08
CA ASP A 473 -14.26 10.97 -4.36
C ASP A 473 -14.39 10.82 -2.86
N VAL A 474 -15.58 10.42 -2.40
CA VAL A 474 -15.87 10.28 -0.97
C VAL A 474 -15.04 9.16 -0.35
N CYS A 475 -14.86 8.05 -1.07
CA CYS A 475 -14.11 6.91 -0.54
C CYS A 475 -12.63 7.26 -0.37
N LEU A 476 -11.95 7.74 -1.42
CA LEU A 476 -10.53 8.09 -1.35
C LEU A 476 -10.27 9.22 -0.35
N LYS A 477 -11.11 10.27 -0.37
CA LYS A 477 -10.99 11.40 0.57
C LYS A 477 -11.16 10.95 2.02
N SER A 478 -12.19 10.15 2.32
CA SER A 478 -12.46 9.71 3.70
C SER A 478 -11.41 8.71 4.21
N SER A 479 -10.94 7.78 3.37
CA SER A 479 -9.89 6.83 3.74
C SER A 479 -8.55 7.54 4.03
N LEU A 480 -8.17 8.54 3.23
CA LEU A 480 -6.96 9.33 3.50
C LEU A 480 -7.10 10.25 4.72
N ALA A 481 -8.27 10.83 4.95
CA ALA A 481 -8.50 11.71 6.10
C ALA A 481 -8.55 10.94 7.44
N THR A 482 -9.17 9.76 7.45
CA THR A 482 -9.35 8.94 8.66
C THR A 482 -8.22 7.94 8.90
N GLY A 483 -7.48 7.56 7.86
CA GLY A 483 -6.47 6.50 7.92
C GLY A 483 -7.03 5.08 7.91
N ASN A 484 -8.33 4.92 7.60
CA ASN A 484 -8.99 3.64 7.51
C ASN A 484 -9.08 3.18 6.05
N PHE A 485 -8.26 2.18 5.71
CA PHE A 485 -8.21 1.56 4.39
C PHE A 485 -8.96 0.22 4.47
N GLY A 486 -10.28 0.29 4.30
CA GLY A 486 -11.20 -0.84 4.38
C GLY A 486 -12.60 -0.43 4.82
N SER A 487 -13.63 -1.10 4.29
CA SER A 487 -15.00 -0.96 4.79
C SER A 487 -15.28 -2.10 5.74
N GLY A 488 -15.57 -1.82 7.02
CA GLY A 488 -15.94 -2.85 8.00
C GLY A 488 -17.18 -3.68 7.61
N LYS A 489 -17.89 -3.31 6.53
CA LYS A 489 -19.02 -4.06 5.96
C LYS A 489 -18.62 -5.10 4.91
N ILE A 490 -17.41 -5.05 4.38
CA ILE A 490 -16.92 -5.95 3.31
C ILE A 490 -15.79 -6.77 3.94
N GLY A 491 -16.07 -8.04 4.27
CA GLY A 491 -15.20 -8.91 5.05
C GLY A 491 -13.72 -8.86 4.63
N GLY A 492 -12.86 -8.50 5.59
CA GLY A 492 -11.42 -8.41 5.46
C GLY A 492 -10.84 -7.67 6.69
N PRO A 493 -9.57 -7.92 7.08
CA PRO A 493 -8.96 -7.19 8.18
C PRO A 493 -8.80 -5.71 7.79
N ASN A 494 -9.39 -4.80 8.58
CA ASN A 494 -9.24 -3.36 8.36
C ASN A 494 -7.78 -2.95 8.58
N LYS A 495 -7.16 -2.34 7.56
CA LYS A 495 -5.85 -1.70 7.72
C LYS A 495 -6.09 -0.31 8.33
N ILE A 496 -5.90 -0.20 9.64
CA ILE A 496 -6.11 1.04 10.42
C ILE A 496 -4.78 1.78 10.58
N GLY A 497 -4.83 3.11 10.49
CA GLY A 497 -3.68 3.98 10.77
C GLY A 497 -2.66 4.05 9.65
N VAL A 498 -3.07 3.71 8.42
CA VAL A 498 -2.25 3.78 7.20
C VAL A 498 -1.91 5.24 6.85
N SER A 499 -2.90 6.13 6.93
CA SER A 499 -2.71 7.58 6.73
C SER A 499 -2.67 8.29 8.07
N GLN A 500 -1.66 9.14 8.27
CA GLN A 500 -1.44 9.92 9.49
C GLN A 500 -1.20 11.39 9.14
N VAL A 501 -1.48 12.31 10.06
CA VAL A 501 -1.11 13.72 9.89
C VAL A 501 0.41 13.81 9.82
N LEU A 502 0.95 14.48 8.81
CA LEU A 502 2.39 14.63 8.65
C LEU A 502 2.97 15.38 9.87
N ASN A 503 4.11 14.90 10.37
CA ASN A 503 4.74 15.52 11.54
C ASN A 503 5.69 16.62 11.05
N ARG A 504 5.33 17.88 11.31
CA ARG A 504 6.09 19.07 10.91
C ARG A 504 6.76 19.79 12.10
N MET A 505 7.12 19.08 13.18
CA MET A 505 7.87 19.68 14.30
C MET A 505 9.25 20.20 13.88
N ASN A 506 9.95 19.43 13.07
CA ASN A 506 11.18 19.82 12.40
C ASN A 506 11.30 19.10 11.06
N TYR A 507 12.25 19.52 10.23
CA TYR A 507 12.44 18.98 8.89
C TYR A 507 12.74 17.46 8.90
N SER A 508 13.66 17.02 9.77
CA SER A 508 14.05 15.61 9.88
C SER A 508 12.90 14.69 10.34
N ALA A 509 12.00 15.20 11.19
CA ALA A 509 10.82 14.50 11.68
C ALA A 509 9.82 14.22 10.54
N GLY A 510 9.68 15.17 9.61
CA GLY A 510 8.88 15.02 8.40
C GLY A 510 9.39 13.89 7.51
N ILE A 511 10.69 13.91 7.18
CA ILE A 511 11.34 12.87 6.37
C ILE A 511 11.24 11.50 7.07
N SER A 512 11.55 11.44 8.36
CA SER A 512 11.43 10.21 9.16
C SER A 512 10.01 9.65 9.12
N HIS A 513 8.97 10.50 9.13
CA HIS A 513 7.60 10.05 9.02
C HIS A 513 7.31 9.38 7.66
N LEU A 514 7.81 9.95 6.55
CA LEU A 514 7.62 9.42 5.19
C LEU A 514 8.34 8.08 4.95
N ARG A 515 9.43 7.81 5.69
CA ARG A 515 10.25 6.59 5.59
C ARG A 515 9.88 5.50 6.58
N ARG A 516 8.76 5.68 7.28
CA ARG A 516 8.28 4.76 8.30
C ARG A 516 7.66 3.51 7.68
N ILE A 517 7.97 2.37 8.29
CA ILE A 517 7.35 1.08 8.02
C ILE A 517 6.65 0.62 9.30
N SER A 518 5.42 0.13 9.20
CA SER A 518 4.64 -0.37 10.34
C SER A 518 4.28 -1.84 10.14
N THR A 519 4.52 -2.66 11.16
CA THR A 519 3.99 -4.02 11.20
C THR A 519 2.53 -3.98 11.68
N PRO A 520 1.57 -4.62 10.97
CA PRO A 520 0.15 -4.60 11.32
C PRO A 520 -0.16 -5.56 12.48
N ILE A 521 0.27 -5.18 13.68
CA ILE A 521 -0.06 -5.89 14.92
C ILE A 521 -0.69 -4.95 15.93
N GLU A 522 -1.41 -5.53 16.89
CA GLU A 522 -1.93 -4.77 18.02
C GLU A 522 -0.76 -4.23 18.88
N LYS A 523 -0.68 -2.90 19.01
CA LYS A 523 0.45 -2.22 19.67
C LYS A 523 0.53 -2.51 21.18
N THR A 524 -0.56 -2.92 21.80
CA THR A 524 -0.66 -3.29 23.23
C THR A 524 -0.05 -4.67 23.52
N GLY A 525 0.05 -5.54 22.52
CA GLY A 525 0.55 -6.90 22.69
C GLY A 525 2.01 -6.95 23.12
N LYS A 526 2.27 -7.61 24.26
CA LYS A 526 3.62 -7.85 24.83
C LYS A 526 4.31 -9.05 24.15
N LEU A 527 4.37 -9.06 22.82
CA LEU A 527 5.05 -10.10 22.06
C LEU A 527 6.53 -9.74 21.83
N ILE A 528 7.45 -10.70 22.01
CA ILE A 528 8.89 -10.50 21.75
C ILE A 528 9.13 -10.46 20.23
N ALA A 529 8.75 -11.51 19.53
CA ALA A 529 8.63 -11.56 18.07
C ALA A 529 7.24 -11.02 17.70
N PRO A 530 7.09 -9.95 16.89
CA PRO A 530 8.03 -9.42 15.89
C PRO A 530 8.77 -8.13 16.29
N ARG A 531 8.79 -7.76 17.58
CA ARG A 531 9.39 -6.50 18.05
C ARG A 531 10.91 -6.53 18.14
N LYS A 532 11.48 -7.70 18.43
CA LYS A 532 12.92 -7.89 18.50
C LYS A 532 13.54 -7.62 17.13
N GLN A 533 14.64 -6.87 17.11
CA GLN A 533 15.41 -6.66 15.90
C GLN A 533 15.90 -8.02 15.36
N HIS A 534 15.65 -8.26 14.07
CA HIS A 534 16.04 -9.50 13.39
C HIS A 534 17.29 -9.26 12.54
N ASN A 535 18.19 -10.24 12.44
CA ASN A 535 19.48 -10.05 11.74
C ASN A 535 19.30 -9.72 10.25
N SER A 536 18.30 -10.29 9.58
CA SER A 536 17.99 -9.97 8.17
C SER A 536 17.43 -8.56 7.95
N GLN A 537 17.22 -7.77 9.01
CA GLN A 537 16.90 -6.35 8.91
C GLN A 537 18.15 -5.48 8.69
N ALA A 538 19.35 -6.03 8.94
CA ALA A 538 20.58 -5.27 8.83
C ALA A 538 20.69 -4.58 7.46
N PHE A 539 21.04 -3.30 7.49
CA PHE A 539 21.13 -2.41 6.31
C PHE A 539 19.85 -2.17 5.51
N TYR A 540 18.75 -2.85 5.80
CA TYR A 540 17.44 -2.54 5.23
C TYR A 540 16.62 -1.62 6.14
N ILE A 541 16.74 -1.83 7.45
CA ILE A 541 16.02 -1.11 8.48
C ILE A 541 17.01 -0.57 9.50
N CYS A 542 16.75 0.63 9.99
CA CYS A 542 17.56 1.25 11.02
C CYS A 542 17.44 0.47 12.34
N PRO A 543 18.56 0.09 12.99
CA PRO A 543 18.55 -0.63 14.26
C PRO A 543 18.01 0.22 15.43
N CYS A 544 18.26 1.54 15.41
CA CYS A 544 18.00 2.41 16.56
C CYS A 544 16.72 3.25 16.41
N GLU A 545 16.23 3.46 15.19
CA GLU A 545 15.15 4.41 14.94
C GLU A 545 13.76 3.76 15.06
N THR A 546 13.35 3.51 16.30
CA THR A 546 12.03 3.00 16.69
C THR A 546 11.44 3.89 17.79
N PRO A 547 10.12 4.14 17.84
CA PRO A 547 9.54 4.96 18.91
C PRO A 547 9.57 4.21 20.25
N GLU A 548 9.56 4.97 21.34
CA GLU A 548 9.47 4.44 22.69
C GLU A 548 8.03 3.95 23.03
N GLY A 549 7.93 3.10 24.06
CA GLY A 549 6.65 2.58 24.57
C GLY A 549 6.01 1.50 23.69
N HIS A 550 4.69 1.56 23.52
CA HIS A 550 3.92 0.52 22.83
C HIS A 550 4.29 0.33 21.34
N GLY A 551 4.92 1.33 20.72
CA GLY A 551 5.35 1.27 19.31
C GLY A 551 6.69 0.57 19.06
N VAL A 552 7.45 0.22 20.10
CA VAL A 552 8.81 -0.33 19.99
C VAL A 552 8.81 -1.59 19.13
N GLY A 553 9.67 -1.60 18.11
CA GLY A 553 9.87 -2.73 17.18
C GLY A 553 8.73 -2.97 16.18
N VAL A 554 7.56 -2.34 16.38
CA VAL A 554 6.41 -2.40 15.46
C VAL A 554 6.53 -1.32 14.40
N VAL A 555 6.95 -0.13 14.84
CA VAL A 555 7.23 1.00 13.96
C VAL A 555 8.73 1.04 13.74
N LYS A 556 9.13 0.93 12.47
CA LYS A 556 10.50 0.87 12.00
C LYS A 556 10.74 1.99 11.00
N ASN A 557 12.01 2.34 10.78
CA ASN A 557 12.40 3.29 9.75
C ASN A 557 13.43 2.66 8.83
N MET A 558 13.32 2.94 7.53
CA MET A 558 14.27 2.45 6.54
C MET A 558 15.68 2.99 6.79
N SER A 559 16.70 2.20 6.46
CA SER A 559 18.09 2.65 6.43
C SER A 559 18.30 3.69 5.32
N THR A 560 19.49 4.28 5.22
CA THR A 560 19.77 5.35 4.25
C THR A 560 19.64 4.89 2.80
N THR A 561 20.19 3.72 2.45
CA THR A 561 20.27 3.23 1.06
C THR A 561 19.15 2.27 0.65
N THR A 562 18.26 1.91 1.58
CA THR A 562 17.12 1.04 1.28
C THR A 562 16.19 1.65 0.26
N MET A 563 15.83 0.84 -0.72
CA MET A 563 14.73 1.07 -1.65
C MET A 563 13.73 -0.07 -1.56
N ILE A 564 12.50 0.20 -2.00
CA ILE A 564 11.45 -0.81 -2.09
C ILE A 564 11.13 -1.04 -3.56
N THR A 565 11.07 -2.30 -3.99
CA THR A 565 10.81 -2.64 -5.39
C THR A 565 9.38 -2.28 -5.79
N ILE A 566 9.24 -1.75 -6.99
CA ILE A 566 7.97 -1.66 -7.72
C ILE A 566 7.78 -2.92 -8.59
N PHE A 567 6.59 -3.09 -9.15
CA PHE A 567 6.29 -4.23 -10.02
C PHE A 567 7.18 -4.21 -11.27
N SER A 568 7.67 -5.37 -11.67
CA SER A 568 8.41 -5.55 -12.91
C SER A 568 7.90 -6.80 -13.63
N SER A 569 7.78 -6.72 -14.95
CA SER A 569 7.15 -7.78 -15.74
C SER A 569 7.94 -9.10 -15.64
N PRO A 570 7.30 -10.21 -15.23
CA PRO A 570 7.94 -11.53 -15.21
C PRO A 570 8.21 -12.07 -16.62
N ILE A 571 7.50 -11.57 -17.64
CA ILE A 571 7.59 -12.04 -19.02
C ILE A 571 9.00 -11.86 -19.58
N THR A 572 9.64 -10.71 -19.30
CA THR A 572 11.00 -10.43 -19.76
C THR A 572 12.01 -11.43 -19.22
N VAL A 573 11.87 -11.80 -17.94
CA VAL A 573 12.76 -12.77 -17.28
C VAL A 573 12.52 -14.17 -17.83
N TYR A 574 11.26 -14.54 -18.03
CA TYR A 574 10.88 -15.81 -18.62
C TYR A 574 11.42 -15.94 -20.06
N ALA A 575 11.25 -14.93 -20.90
CA ALA A 575 11.78 -14.89 -22.26
C ALA A 575 13.31 -15.01 -22.30
N PHE A 576 14.01 -14.37 -21.36
CA PHE A 576 15.46 -14.50 -21.22
C PHE A 576 15.87 -15.94 -20.87
N ILE A 577 15.17 -16.60 -19.94
CA ILE A 577 15.43 -18.01 -19.59
C ILE A 577 15.18 -18.93 -20.79
N GLN A 578 14.09 -18.71 -21.52
CA GLN A 578 13.77 -19.52 -22.71
C GLN A 578 14.85 -19.40 -23.79
N LYS A 579 15.38 -18.19 -24.02
CA LYS A 579 16.45 -17.95 -24.99
C LYS A 579 17.75 -18.72 -24.70
N LEU A 580 17.99 -19.10 -23.44
CA LEU A 580 19.16 -19.88 -23.07
C LEU A 580 19.01 -21.37 -23.40
N GLU A 581 17.82 -21.85 -23.80
CA GLU A 581 17.54 -23.22 -24.29
C GLU A 581 17.95 -24.36 -23.32
N LYS A 582 18.10 -24.04 -22.03
CA LYS A 582 18.48 -25.00 -20.97
C LYS A 582 17.34 -25.31 -20.00
N LEU A 583 16.19 -24.64 -20.14
CA LEU A 583 15.00 -24.89 -19.33
C LEU A 583 14.26 -26.11 -19.88
N ILE A 584 14.07 -27.12 -19.03
CA ILE A 584 13.22 -28.27 -19.34
C ILE A 584 11.87 -28.07 -18.65
N PHE A 585 10.77 -28.09 -19.41
CA PHE A 585 9.42 -27.89 -18.89
C PHE A 585 8.96 -29.06 -18.02
N LEU A 586 8.09 -28.80 -17.06
CA LEU A 586 7.63 -29.81 -16.10
C LEU A 586 7.00 -31.05 -16.74
N ARG A 587 6.30 -30.89 -17.87
CA ARG A 587 5.64 -31.99 -18.58
C ARG A 587 6.63 -32.92 -19.29
N ASP A 588 7.77 -32.38 -19.70
CA ASP A 588 8.80 -33.11 -20.45
C ASP A 588 9.84 -33.78 -19.52
N THR A 589 9.68 -33.62 -18.20
CA THR A 589 10.61 -34.13 -17.18
C THR A 589 10.10 -35.42 -16.54
N SER A 590 11.00 -36.38 -16.36
CA SER A 590 10.69 -37.58 -15.56
C SER A 590 10.58 -37.23 -14.07
N MET A 591 9.90 -38.07 -13.29
CA MET A 591 9.76 -37.84 -11.84
C MET A 591 11.13 -37.79 -11.14
N GLN A 592 12.05 -38.68 -11.49
CA GLN A 592 13.44 -38.68 -10.98
C GLN A 592 14.13 -37.33 -11.23
N GLN A 593 14.06 -36.83 -12.47
CA GLN A 593 14.69 -35.56 -12.84
C GLN A 593 14.18 -34.38 -12.01
N LYS A 594 12.90 -34.35 -11.63
CA LYS A 594 12.32 -33.29 -10.79
C LYS A 594 12.90 -33.24 -9.36
N HIS A 595 13.38 -34.38 -8.86
CA HIS A 595 14.00 -34.50 -7.54
C HIS A 595 15.51 -34.28 -7.59
N ASP A 596 16.17 -34.85 -8.60
CA ASP A 596 17.63 -34.85 -8.70
C ASP A 596 18.21 -33.53 -9.18
N HIS A 597 17.47 -32.82 -10.03
CA HIS A 597 17.92 -31.58 -10.65
C HIS A 597 17.34 -30.33 -9.97
N THR A 598 17.77 -29.18 -10.48
CA THR A 598 17.45 -27.88 -9.90
C THR A 598 16.05 -27.44 -10.29
N ARG A 599 15.20 -27.14 -9.31
CA ARG A 599 13.84 -26.62 -9.54
C ARG A 599 13.87 -25.11 -9.69
N VAL A 600 13.21 -24.60 -10.73
CA VAL A 600 13.21 -23.17 -11.05
C VAL A 600 11.82 -22.59 -10.78
N PHE A 601 11.77 -21.59 -9.90
CA PHE A 601 10.55 -20.89 -9.52
C PHE A 601 10.60 -19.43 -9.99
N LEU A 602 9.56 -18.97 -10.67
CA LEU A 602 9.37 -17.58 -11.08
C LEU A 602 8.11 -17.03 -10.41
N ASN A 603 8.26 -16.05 -9.51
CA ASN A 603 7.18 -15.49 -8.68
C ASN A 603 6.31 -16.56 -8.00
N GLY A 604 6.93 -17.67 -7.58
CA GLY A 604 6.27 -18.80 -6.91
C GLY A 604 5.65 -19.85 -7.83
N SER A 605 5.62 -19.63 -9.14
CA SER A 605 5.25 -20.67 -10.12
C SER A 605 6.47 -21.53 -10.42
N TRP A 606 6.32 -22.86 -10.34
CA TRP A 606 7.37 -23.81 -10.74
C TRP A 606 7.35 -23.95 -12.26
N ILE A 607 8.29 -23.32 -12.96
CA ILE A 607 8.28 -23.27 -14.43
C ILE A 607 8.96 -24.46 -15.10
N GLY A 608 9.87 -25.13 -14.39
CA GLY A 608 10.67 -26.22 -14.94
C GLY A 608 11.89 -26.56 -14.09
N ILE A 609 12.85 -27.24 -14.72
CA ILE A 609 14.12 -27.61 -14.10
C ILE A 609 15.34 -27.19 -14.93
N PHE A 610 16.47 -27.04 -14.26
CA PHE A 610 17.80 -27.02 -14.86
C PHE A 610 18.59 -28.25 -14.44
N LEU A 611 19.27 -28.87 -15.40
CA LEU A 611 20.23 -29.93 -15.12
C LEU A 611 21.31 -29.41 -14.18
N ILE A 612 21.72 -30.25 -13.22
CA ILE A 612 22.62 -29.82 -12.14
C ILE A 612 23.98 -29.30 -12.65
N GLN A 613 24.46 -29.85 -13.77
CA GLN A 613 25.68 -29.42 -14.45
C GLN A 613 25.57 -28.00 -15.05
N ASP A 614 24.38 -27.61 -15.51
CA ASP A 614 24.13 -26.32 -16.16
C ASP A 614 23.72 -25.24 -15.14
N THR A 615 23.22 -25.63 -13.96
CA THR A 615 22.65 -24.71 -12.96
C THR A 615 23.57 -23.54 -12.60
N VAL A 616 24.85 -23.81 -12.31
CA VAL A 616 25.78 -22.75 -11.89
C VAL A 616 26.00 -21.74 -13.01
N PHE A 617 26.16 -22.23 -14.24
CA PHE A 617 26.27 -21.39 -15.43
C PHE A 617 25.02 -20.54 -15.62
N MET A 618 23.82 -21.13 -15.50
CA MET A 618 22.55 -20.42 -15.66
C MET A 618 22.37 -19.30 -14.62
N VAL A 619 22.72 -19.57 -13.35
CA VAL A 619 22.67 -18.57 -12.28
C VAL A 619 23.64 -17.42 -12.56
N ASP A 620 24.84 -17.71 -13.05
CA ASP A 620 25.81 -16.67 -13.43
C ASP A 620 25.32 -15.82 -14.61
N GLN A 621 24.75 -16.44 -15.65
CA GLN A 621 24.16 -15.71 -16.78
C GLN A 621 23.00 -14.80 -16.35
N LEU A 622 22.11 -15.27 -15.48
CA LEU A 622 21.02 -14.46 -14.93
C LEU A 622 21.54 -13.27 -14.12
N ARG A 623 22.56 -13.48 -13.29
CA ARG A 623 23.21 -12.41 -12.52
C ARG A 623 23.92 -11.40 -13.41
N LYS A 624 24.61 -11.86 -14.46
CA LYS A 624 25.22 -10.99 -15.48
C LYS A 624 24.16 -10.16 -16.21
N ALA A 625 23.06 -10.78 -16.63
CA ALA A 625 21.94 -10.10 -17.28
C ALA A 625 21.26 -9.05 -16.36
N LYS A 626 21.20 -9.32 -15.05
CA LYS A 626 20.72 -8.35 -14.05
C LYS A 626 21.67 -7.16 -13.94
N ARG A 627 22.98 -7.41 -13.84
CA ARG A 627 24.01 -6.36 -13.76
C ARG A 627 24.08 -5.51 -15.04
N SER A 628 23.97 -6.13 -16.22
CA SER A 628 23.99 -5.42 -17.50
C SER A 628 22.71 -4.63 -17.79
N GLY A 629 21.63 -4.84 -17.02
CA GLY A 629 20.32 -4.24 -17.27
C GLY A 629 19.52 -4.90 -18.40
N THR A 630 19.92 -6.08 -18.87
CA THR A 630 19.16 -6.86 -19.87
C THR A 630 17.84 -7.36 -19.28
N ILE A 631 17.88 -7.79 -18.02
CA ILE A 631 16.69 -7.95 -17.18
C ILE A 631 16.67 -6.82 -16.15
N HIS A 632 15.49 -6.53 -15.61
CA HIS A 632 15.32 -5.43 -14.66
C HIS A 632 16.29 -5.55 -13.47
N LEU A 633 17.00 -4.45 -13.12
CA LEU A 633 18.08 -4.46 -12.11
C LEU A 633 17.60 -4.89 -10.72
N HIS A 634 16.32 -4.70 -10.43
CA HIS A 634 15.70 -5.08 -9.15
C HIS A 634 15.27 -6.56 -9.09
N THR A 635 15.43 -7.36 -10.15
CA THR A 635 15.06 -8.79 -10.15
C THR A 635 15.86 -9.53 -9.08
N GLY A 636 15.16 -10.22 -8.17
CA GLY A 636 15.79 -11.00 -7.10
C GLY A 636 16.08 -12.43 -7.56
N ILE A 637 17.32 -12.89 -7.41
CA ILE A 637 17.81 -14.20 -7.86
C ILE A 637 18.40 -14.95 -6.65
N VAL A 638 17.60 -15.81 -6.03
CA VAL A 638 17.97 -16.56 -4.82
C VAL A 638 18.24 -18.02 -5.17
N TRP A 639 19.52 -18.40 -5.15
CA TRP A 639 19.95 -19.78 -5.39
C TRP A 639 20.19 -20.52 -4.08
N LYS A 640 19.33 -21.50 -3.76
CA LYS A 640 19.46 -22.36 -2.58
C LYS A 640 20.06 -23.71 -2.97
N ASN A 641 21.39 -23.80 -2.93
CA ASN A 641 22.11 -25.00 -3.35
C ASN A 641 21.70 -26.26 -2.57
N SER A 642 21.58 -26.16 -1.23
CA SER A 642 21.21 -27.31 -0.37
C SER A 642 19.87 -27.94 -0.73
N PHE A 643 18.93 -27.14 -1.23
CA PHE A 643 17.62 -27.62 -1.65
C PHE A 643 17.52 -27.86 -3.16
N LYS A 644 18.53 -27.48 -3.95
CA LYS A 644 18.48 -27.46 -5.42
C LYS A 644 17.31 -26.58 -5.93
N GLU A 645 17.14 -25.39 -5.37
CA GLU A 645 16.03 -24.49 -5.72
C GLU A 645 16.51 -23.10 -6.12
N LEU A 646 16.10 -22.68 -7.32
CA LEU A 646 16.35 -21.34 -7.84
C LEU A 646 15.05 -20.55 -7.79
N TRP A 647 15.01 -19.53 -6.94
CA TRP A 647 13.87 -18.65 -6.76
C TRP A 647 14.15 -17.30 -7.43
N ILE A 648 13.36 -16.97 -8.44
CA ILE A 648 13.45 -15.72 -9.18
C ILE A 648 12.20 -14.89 -8.88
N THR A 649 12.38 -13.64 -8.47
CA THR A 649 11.28 -12.76 -8.10
C THR A 649 11.36 -11.38 -8.74
N THR A 650 10.26 -10.98 -9.38
CA THR A 650 10.04 -9.65 -9.98
C THR A 650 8.94 -8.87 -9.24
N GLU A 651 8.42 -9.43 -8.15
CA GLU A 651 7.37 -8.87 -7.31
C GLU A 651 7.76 -7.52 -6.68
N ALA A 652 6.75 -6.69 -6.47
CA ALA A 652 6.84 -5.44 -5.72
C ALA A 652 6.95 -5.67 -4.20
N GLY A 653 7.40 -4.65 -3.47
CA GLY A 653 7.45 -4.65 -2.01
C GLY A 653 8.65 -5.37 -1.40
N ARG A 654 9.66 -5.76 -2.19
CA ARG A 654 10.93 -6.30 -1.65
C ARG A 654 11.81 -5.14 -1.21
N VAL A 655 12.55 -5.32 -0.12
CA VAL A 655 13.58 -4.36 0.29
C VAL A 655 14.88 -4.69 -0.45
N ILE A 656 15.47 -3.68 -1.08
CA ILE A 656 16.71 -3.79 -1.84
C ILE A 656 17.66 -2.67 -1.44
N ARG A 657 18.96 -2.86 -1.71
CA ARG A 657 19.98 -1.83 -1.49
C ARG A 657 21.09 -1.95 -2.54
N PRO A 658 21.66 -0.83 -3.02
CA PRO A 658 22.84 -0.85 -3.88
C PRO A 658 24.10 -1.13 -3.05
N ILE A 659 24.94 -2.05 -3.51
CA ILE A 659 26.27 -2.32 -2.95
C ILE A 659 27.29 -2.52 -4.07
N TYR A 660 28.58 -2.50 -3.74
CA TYR A 660 29.61 -2.74 -4.75
C TYR A 660 29.74 -4.22 -5.07
N TYR A 661 29.99 -4.48 -6.34
CA TYR A 661 30.41 -5.80 -6.80
C TYR A 661 31.92 -5.98 -6.55
N ALA A 662 32.30 -6.96 -5.73
CA ALA A 662 33.68 -7.09 -5.27
C ALA A 662 34.70 -7.32 -6.40
N PRO A 663 34.41 -8.11 -7.45
CA PRO A 663 35.32 -8.28 -8.60
C PRO A 663 35.67 -6.96 -9.31
N ALA A 664 34.71 -6.05 -9.45
CA ALA A 664 34.95 -4.72 -10.02
C ALA A 664 35.86 -3.88 -9.11
N ILE A 665 35.65 -3.93 -7.79
CA ILE A 665 36.50 -3.22 -6.81
C ILE A 665 37.95 -3.71 -6.85
N ARG A 666 38.17 -5.02 -7.00
CA ARG A 666 39.52 -5.59 -7.11
C ARG A 666 40.24 -5.12 -8.37
N GLU A 667 39.52 -4.97 -9.47
CA GLU A 667 40.09 -4.46 -10.73
C GLU A 667 40.48 -2.99 -10.61
N ILE A 668 39.62 -2.18 -9.99
CA ILE A 668 39.91 -0.77 -9.72
C ILE A 668 41.12 -0.65 -8.78
N ALA A 669 41.23 -1.53 -7.78
CA ALA A 669 42.37 -1.55 -6.88
C ALA A 669 43.68 -2.00 -7.57
N ALA A 670 43.58 -2.86 -8.58
CA ALA A 670 44.73 -3.31 -9.37
C ALA A 670 45.24 -2.24 -10.35
N ASP A 671 44.40 -1.28 -10.73
CA ASP A 671 44.79 -0.14 -11.56
C ASP A 671 45.70 0.83 -10.80
N LYS A 672 47.02 0.68 -11.00
CA LYS A 672 48.04 1.56 -10.42
C LYS A 672 48.03 2.97 -11.02
N SER A 673 47.42 3.18 -12.19
CA SER A 673 47.35 4.50 -12.84
C SER A 673 46.26 5.39 -12.22
N GLY A 674 45.26 4.79 -11.56
CA GLY A 674 44.11 5.49 -10.99
C GLY A 674 43.12 6.02 -12.04
N ALA A 675 43.29 5.69 -13.33
CA ALA A 675 42.43 6.15 -14.41
C ALA A 675 40.97 5.72 -14.19
N LEU A 676 40.74 4.47 -13.76
CA LEU A 676 39.39 3.96 -13.49
C LEU A 676 38.71 4.72 -12.36
N LYS A 677 39.45 5.01 -11.29
CA LYS A 677 38.95 5.83 -10.16
C LYS A 677 38.58 7.24 -10.63
N HIS A 678 39.45 7.89 -11.40
CA HIS A 678 39.19 9.24 -11.90
C HIS A 678 37.98 9.28 -12.83
N HIS A 679 37.81 8.27 -13.68
CA HIS A 679 36.63 8.16 -14.53
C HIS A 679 35.35 8.04 -13.70
N ILE A 680 35.32 7.19 -12.67
CA ILE A 680 34.15 7.08 -11.78
C ILE A 680 33.84 8.41 -11.10
N GLN A 681 34.84 9.17 -10.67
CA GLN A 681 34.65 10.48 -10.03
C GLN A 681 34.11 11.55 -10.98
N GLN A 682 34.35 11.42 -12.29
CA GLN A 682 33.84 12.35 -13.30
C GLN A 682 32.35 12.12 -13.59
N LEU A 683 31.84 10.91 -13.37
CA LEU A 683 30.44 10.59 -13.63
C LEU A 683 29.51 11.37 -12.68
N GLN A 684 28.59 12.13 -13.28
CA GLN A 684 27.68 12.98 -12.50
C GLN A 684 26.33 12.31 -12.20
N ASP A 685 25.94 11.31 -12.97
CA ASP A 685 24.61 10.70 -12.93
C ASP A 685 24.64 9.28 -12.37
N TRP A 686 23.63 8.93 -11.57
CA TRP A 686 23.51 7.58 -10.99
C TRP A 686 23.33 6.50 -12.06
N ASN A 687 22.56 6.77 -13.11
CA ASN A 687 22.35 5.82 -14.21
C ASN A 687 23.68 5.52 -14.94
N SER A 688 24.52 6.53 -15.12
CA SER A 688 25.85 6.34 -15.71
C SER A 688 26.75 5.50 -14.81
N LEU A 689 26.67 5.66 -13.49
CA LEU A 689 27.37 4.80 -12.53
C LEU A 689 26.86 3.35 -12.53
N LEU A 690 25.55 3.14 -12.71
CA LEU A 690 24.96 1.80 -12.84
C LEU A 690 25.40 1.09 -14.12
N LEU A 691 25.48 1.84 -15.23
CA LEU A 691 25.89 1.31 -16.54
C LEU A 691 27.41 1.19 -16.69
N TRP A 692 28.18 1.86 -15.84
CA TRP A 692 29.64 1.85 -15.89
C TRP A 692 30.19 0.43 -15.75
N GLU A 693 31.21 0.13 -16.55
CA GLU A 693 31.90 -1.14 -16.56
C GLU A 693 33.41 -0.98 -16.54
N THR A 694 34.04 -1.99 -15.96
CA THR A 694 35.48 -2.20 -16.04
C THR A 694 35.89 -2.72 -17.43
N PRO A 695 37.18 -2.67 -17.80
CA PRO A 695 37.69 -3.27 -19.02
C PRO A 695 37.33 -4.75 -19.21
N ARG A 696 37.11 -5.52 -18.13
CA ARG A 696 36.64 -6.91 -18.20
C ARG A 696 35.12 -7.06 -18.28
N GLY A 697 34.37 -5.97 -18.37
CA GLY A 697 32.91 -5.97 -18.45
C GLY A 697 32.18 -6.11 -17.09
N GLU A 698 32.91 -6.02 -15.97
CA GLU A 698 32.29 -6.06 -14.64
C GLU A 698 31.68 -4.71 -14.26
N LYS A 699 30.43 -4.72 -13.80
CA LYS A 699 29.71 -3.53 -13.33
C LYS A 699 30.10 -3.18 -11.90
N LEU A 700 30.07 -1.90 -11.57
CA LEU A 700 30.48 -1.41 -10.24
C LEU A 700 29.46 -1.75 -9.14
N ILE A 701 28.17 -1.60 -9.44
CA ILE A 701 27.09 -1.62 -8.45
C ILE A 701 26.09 -2.74 -8.79
N GLU A 702 25.67 -3.48 -7.76
CA GLU A 702 24.58 -4.44 -7.85
C GLU A 702 23.55 -4.15 -6.75
N TYR A 703 22.26 -4.21 -7.11
CA TYR A 703 21.16 -4.16 -6.13
C TYR A 703 20.94 -5.55 -5.52
N ILE A 704 20.96 -5.64 -4.20
CA ILE A 704 20.75 -6.89 -3.47
C ILE A 704 19.48 -6.82 -2.63
N ASP A 705 18.61 -7.80 -2.80
CA ASP A 705 17.46 -8.01 -1.93
C ASP A 705 17.80 -8.81 -0.66
N ALA A 706 16.90 -8.79 0.32
CA ALA A 706 17.13 -9.47 1.59
C ALA A 706 17.36 -10.99 1.42
N GLY A 707 16.75 -11.64 0.41
CA GLY A 707 16.93 -13.07 0.17
C GLY A 707 18.22 -13.40 -0.59
N GLU A 708 18.67 -12.52 -1.48
CA GLU A 708 19.97 -12.61 -2.14
C GLU A 708 21.12 -12.43 -1.15
N THR A 709 20.91 -11.65 -0.09
CA THR A 709 21.87 -11.46 1.00
C THR A 709 22.24 -12.78 1.68
N ASP A 710 21.30 -13.72 1.82
CA ASP A 710 21.55 -15.04 2.43
C ASP A 710 22.58 -15.88 1.63
N GLY A 711 22.68 -15.63 0.32
CA GLY A 711 23.63 -16.31 -0.58
C GLY A 711 24.86 -15.48 -0.94
N ALA A 712 25.04 -14.30 -0.33
CA ALA A 712 26.13 -13.39 -0.65
C ALA A 712 27.15 -13.31 0.50
N TYR A 713 28.44 -13.20 0.16
CA TYR A 713 29.50 -12.94 1.12
C TYR A 713 29.96 -11.49 0.99
N ILE A 714 29.44 -10.63 1.87
CA ILE A 714 29.56 -9.17 1.78
C ILE A 714 30.66 -8.68 2.74
N ALA A 715 31.70 -8.04 2.19
CA ALA A 715 32.73 -7.37 2.97
C ALA A 715 32.23 -6.02 3.48
N MET A 716 32.54 -5.69 4.74
CA MET A 716 32.17 -4.40 5.35
C MET A 716 33.09 -3.24 4.95
N THR A 717 34.33 -3.55 4.59
CA THR A 717 35.37 -2.60 4.22
C THR A 717 36.05 -3.03 2.93
N TYR A 718 36.52 -2.06 2.16
CA TYR A 718 37.20 -2.32 0.89
C TYR A 718 38.46 -3.17 1.04
N GLY A 719 39.24 -2.95 2.11
CA GLY A 719 40.46 -3.73 2.36
C GLY A 719 40.18 -5.22 2.40
N LYS A 720 39.14 -5.62 3.15
CA LYS A 720 38.72 -7.02 3.22
C LYS A 720 38.24 -7.57 1.87
N ALA A 721 37.53 -6.76 1.07
CA ALA A 721 37.07 -7.18 -0.27
C ALA A 721 38.22 -7.40 -1.27
N ILE A 722 39.35 -6.71 -1.07
CA ILE A 722 40.57 -6.83 -1.89
C ILE A 722 41.40 -8.03 -1.43
N GLU A 723 41.57 -8.20 -0.12
CA GLU A 723 42.35 -9.29 0.47
C GLU A 723 41.70 -10.66 0.24
N ASP A 724 40.38 -10.75 0.39
CA ASP A 724 39.65 -12.01 0.32
C ASP A 724 39.01 -12.20 -1.07
N ALA A 725 39.57 -13.12 -1.86
CA ALA A 725 39.08 -13.43 -3.20
C ALA A 725 37.67 -14.06 -3.22
N THR A 726 37.20 -14.59 -2.09
CA THR A 726 35.89 -15.28 -2.00
C THR A 726 34.72 -14.32 -1.78
N THR A 727 34.98 -13.06 -1.41
CA THR A 727 33.92 -12.06 -1.21
C THR A 727 33.18 -11.80 -2.51
N THR A 728 31.86 -11.83 -2.48
CA THR A 728 31.05 -11.55 -3.66
C THR A 728 30.76 -10.06 -3.81
N HIS A 729 30.57 -9.37 -2.69
CA HIS A 729 30.20 -7.95 -2.67
C HIS A 729 30.92 -7.19 -1.56
N CYS A 730 30.85 -5.86 -1.62
CA CYS A 730 31.35 -4.96 -0.59
C CYS A 730 30.32 -3.87 -0.28
N GLU A 731 30.13 -3.59 1.00
CA GLU A 731 29.30 -2.48 1.46
C GLU A 731 29.87 -1.13 0.98
N ILE A 732 29.00 -0.16 0.69
CA ILE A 732 29.47 1.16 0.24
C ILE A 732 30.14 1.90 1.40
N HIS A 733 29.44 1.94 2.52
CA HIS A 733 29.95 2.44 3.80
C HIS A 733 29.08 1.92 4.95
N PRO A 734 29.65 1.49 6.10
CA PRO A 734 28.88 0.96 7.22
C PRO A 734 27.79 1.90 7.75
N SER A 735 27.98 3.22 7.65
CA SER A 735 26.98 4.21 8.10
C SER A 735 25.64 4.16 7.36
N ALA A 736 25.58 3.51 6.18
CA ALA A 736 24.35 3.35 5.42
C ALA A 736 23.26 2.58 6.18
N ILE A 737 23.65 1.80 7.20
CA ILE A 737 22.73 1.08 8.09
C ILE A 737 21.80 2.00 8.89
N LEU A 738 22.19 3.24 9.13
CA LEU A 738 21.43 4.19 9.95
C LEU A 738 20.27 4.79 9.15
N GLY A 739 19.21 5.13 9.88
CA GLY A 739 18.02 5.80 9.36
C GLY A 739 18.18 7.31 9.28
N THR A 740 17.05 8.02 9.29
CA THR A 740 16.98 9.48 9.10
C THR A 740 17.48 10.20 10.34
N THR A 741 16.83 10.00 11.50
CA THR A 741 17.21 10.71 12.73
C THR A 741 18.45 10.10 13.38
N ALA A 742 18.67 8.80 13.21
CA ALA A 742 19.89 8.14 13.69
C ALA A 742 21.16 8.70 13.00
N SER A 743 21.04 9.18 11.76
CA SER A 743 22.14 9.81 11.02
C SER A 743 22.55 11.18 11.55
N TYR A 744 21.79 11.79 12.46
CA TYR A 744 22.17 13.04 13.13
C TYR A 744 23.12 12.81 14.30
N ILE A 745 23.17 11.60 14.86
CA ILE A 745 23.89 11.30 16.08
C ILE A 745 25.39 11.26 15.78
N PRO A 746 26.22 12.13 16.39
CA PRO A 746 27.68 12.01 16.30
C PRO A 746 28.16 10.73 16.98
N PHE A 747 29.08 10.00 16.33
CA PHE A 747 29.72 8.78 16.86
C PHE A 747 28.73 7.75 17.46
N PRO A 748 27.70 7.32 16.70
CA PRO A 748 26.66 6.45 17.25
C PRO A 748 27.19 5.05 17.63
N ASP A 749 28.30 4.62 17.06
CA ASP A 749 29.02 3.39 17.36
C ASP A 749 29.77 3.41 18.70
N HIS A 750 30.02 4.59 19.28
CA HIS A 750 30.68 4.77 20.58
C HIS A 750 29.68 4.90 21.74
N ASN A 751 28.38 4.84 21.43
CA ASN A 751 27.31 4.94 22.42
C ASN A 751 26.74 3.56 22.76
N GLN A 752 26.24 3.42 23.99
CA GLN A 752 25.38 2.29 24.33
C GLN A 752 24.10 2.34 23.48
N SER A 753 23.75 1.23 22.83
CA SER A 753 22.64 1.15 21.86
C SER A 753 21.32 1.84 22.26
N PRO A 754 20.80 1.68 23.51
CA PRO A 754 19.55 2.35 23.92
C PRO A 754 19.62 3.88 23.85
N ARG A 755 20.79 4.49 24.08
CA ARG A 755 20.98 5.95 24.01
C ARG A 755 20.78 6.48 22.59
N ASN A 756 21.19 5.71 21.59
CA ASN A 756 20.93 6.04 20.19
C ASN A 756 19.44 5.98 19.86
N ALA A 757 18.71 5.02 20.43
CA ALA A 757 17.27 4.91 20.24
C ALA A 757 16.52 6.08 20.88
N TYR A 758 16.91 6.48 22.10
CA TYR A 758 16.34 7.66 22.77
C TYR A 758 16.55 8.93 21.94
N GLN A 759 17.77 9.20 21.49
CA GLN A 759 18.04 10.38 20.67
C GLN A 759 17.27 10.34 19.34
N SER A 760 17.11 9.16 18.73
CA SER A 760 16.33 9.00 17.51
C SER A 760 14.85 9.33 17.69
N SER A 761 14.28 9.06 18.88
CA SER A 761 12.92 9.39 19.26
C SER A 761 12.77 10.87 19.64
N MET A 762 13.62 11.36 20.54
CA MET A 762 13.66 12.74 21.04
C MET A 762 13.98 13.75 19.93
N GLY A 763 14.85 13.40 18.98
CA GLY A 763 15.17 14.24 17.84
C GLY A 763 13.96 14.60 16.96
N LYS A 764 12.89 13.78 16.98
CA LYS A 764 11.63 14.09 16.26
C LYS A 764 10.77 15.13 16.96
N GLN A 765 11.04 15.38 18.25
CA GLN A 765 10.40 16.38 19.09
C GLN A 765 11.22 17.67 19.17
N ALA A 766 12.46 17.65 18.69
CA ALA A 766 13.32 18.82 18.66
C ALA A 766 12.69 19.97 17.86
N MET A 767 12.90 21.19 18.33
CA MET A 767 12.41 22.40 17.71
C MET A 767 13.45 22.95 16.75
N GLY A 768 13.01 23.41 15.58
CA GLY A 768 13.89 23.91 14.54
C GLY A 768 13.11 24.64 13.47
N ILE A 769 13.76 24.85 12.33
CA ILE A 769 13.05 25.28 11.13
C ILE A 769 12.52 24.03 10.43
N TYR A 770 11.21 23.94 10.25
CA TYR A 770 10.57 22.80 9.59
C TYR A 770 10.31 23.02 8.10
N ALA A 771 10.17 24.29 7.67
CA ALA A 771 10.02 24.71 6.29
C ALA A 771 10.52 26.16 6.13
N LEU A 772 11.10 26.50 4.97
CA LEU A 772 11.60 27.85 4.71
C LEU A 772 10.48 28.89 4.57
N ASN A 773 9.33 28.47 4.01
CA ASN A 773 8.15 29.32 3.79
C ASN A 773 7.17 29.28 4.98
N TYR A 774 7.60 28.94 6.19
CA TYR A 774 6.72 28.80 7.36
C TYR A 774 5.86 30.06 7.64
N ARG A 775 6.34 31.25 7.26
CA ARG A 775 5.60 32.52 7.42
C ARG A 775 4.40 32.66 6.50
N GLU A 776 4.41 32.00 5.35
CA GLU A 776 3.31 32.05 4.36
C GLU A 776 2.30 30.93 4.57
N ARG A 777 2.64 29.96 5.42
CA ARG A 777 1.84 28.77 5.69
C ARG A 777 1.01 28.93 6.95
N PHE A 778 -0.25 28.51 6.87
CA PHE A 778 -1.15 28.44 8.01
C PHE A 778 -1.20 27.01 8.56
N ASP A 779 -0.13 26.60 9.23
CA ASP A 779 -0.09 25.32 9.94
C ASP A 779 -0.83 25.46 11.30
N ALA A 780 -1.50 24.40 11.76
CA ALA A 780 -2.35 24.48 12.96
C ALA A 780 -1.57 24.85 14.24
N MET A 781 -0.37 24.29 14.37
CA MET A 781 0.58 24.56 15.46
C MET A 781 1.98 24.46 14.88
N SER A 782 2.84 25.43 15.16
CA SER A 782 4.25 25.35 14.77
C SER A 782 5.15 26.02 15.80
N HIS A 783 6.35 25.46 15.93
CA HIS A 783 7.40 25.97 16.81
C HIS A 783 8.62 26.28 15.95
N VAL A 784 9.10 27.52 16.01
CA VAL A 784 10.28 27.95 15.24
C VAL A 784 11.30 28.53 16.21
N LEU A 785 12.53 28.04 16.13
CA LEU A 785 13.62 28.53 16.96
C LEU A 785 14.17 29.85 16.39
N CYS A 786 14.44 30.85 17.23
CA CYS A 786 14.84 32.18 16.76
C CYS A 786 16.24 32.20 16.12
N TYR A 787 17.18 31.42 16.67
CA TYR A 787 18.59 31.41 16.25
C TYR A 787 19.13 29.98 16.10
N PRO A 788 18.64 29.19 15.13
CA PRO A 788 19.12 27.83 14.95
C PRO A 788 20.54 27.84 14.38
N GLU A 789 21.39 26.94 14.86
CA GLU A 789 22.80 26.89 14.48
C GLU A 789 23.15 25.57 13.83
N ILE A 790 24.09 25.61 12.88
CA ILE A 790 24.64 24.41 12.25
C ILE A 790 25.46 23.66 13.31
N PRO A 791 25.26 22.34 13.47
CA PRO A 791 26.02 21.55 14.43
C PRO A 791 27.52 21.56 14.09
N MET A 792 28.37 21.86 15.08
CA MET A 792 29.83 21.86 14.90
C MET A 792 30.38 20.48 14.51
N VAL A 793 29.84 19.43 15.13
CA VAL A 793 30.19 18.02 14.85
C VAL A 793 28.98 17.35 14.23
N SER A 794 29.10 16.93 12.97
CA SER A 794 27.99 16.45 12.16
C SER A 794 28.41 15.24 11.32
N PRO A 795 27.71 14.10 11.42
CA PRO A 795 27.96 12.95 10.56
C PRO A 795 27.71 13.28 9.09
N TYR A 796 28.45 12.64 8.17
CA TYR A 796 28.34 12.91 6.73
C TYR A 796 26.90 12.77 6.20
N MET A 797 26.16 11.74 6.64
CA MET A 797 24.78 11.49 6.17
C MET A 797 23.77 12.55 6.61
N SER A 798 23.99 13.20 7.75
CA SER A 798 23.07 14.22 8.27
C SER A 798 22.87 15.41 7.31
N LYS A 799 23.84 15.66 6.40
CA LYS A 799 23.73 16.72 5.39
C LYS A 799 22.51 16.54 4.48
N PHE A 800 22.16 15.31 4.15
CA PHE A 800 21.06 14.98 3.25
C PHE A 800 19.69 15.03 3.93
N TYR A 801 19.67 15.09 5.27
CA TYR A 801 18.45 15.14 6.06
C TYR A 801 18.17 16.54 6.61
N GLY A 802 18.85 17.57 6.10
CA GLY A 802 18.62 18.96 6.44
C GLY A 802 19.39 19.47 7.67
N ALA A 803 20.39 18.74 8.18
CA ALA A 803 21.14 19.17 9.36
C ALA A 803 21.89 20.51 9.15
N LYS A 804 22.26 20.83 7.91
CA LYS A 804 22.95 22.07 7.54
C LYS A 804 22.02 23.16 7.00
N THR A 805 20.98 22.78 6.26
CA THR A 805 20.03 23.71 5.63
C THR A 805 18.92 24.15 6.59
N LEU A 806 18.38 23.21 7.37
CA LEU A 806 17.27 23.40 8.31
C LEU A 806 17.61 22.81 9.69
N PRO A 807 18.59 23.40 10.42
CA PRO A 807 19.02 22.88 11.71
C PRO A 807 17.92 22.92 12.77
N ALA A 808 17.97 21.95 13.69
CA ALA A 808 17.00 21.78 14.78
C ALA A 808 17.66 21.88 16.17
N GLY A 809 18.71 22.70 16.29
CA GLY A 809 19.46 22.85 17.54
C GLY A 809 20.31 24.12 17.59
N GLN A 810 21.04 24.27 18.69
CA GLN A 810 22.02 25.35 18.92
C GLN A 810 23.29 24.76 19.52
N ASN A 811 24.45 25.31 19.19
CA ASN A 811 25.70 24.92 19.85
C ASN A 811 25.77 25.61 21.23
N ILE A 812 26.25 24.87 22.23
CA ILE A 812 26.37 25.36 23.60
C ILE A 812 27.72 24.99 24.20
N ILE A 813 28.16 25.83 25.12
CA ILE A 813 29.31 25.56 25.98
C ILE A 813 28.77 24.80 27.20
N VAL A 814 29.25 23.57 27.38
CA VAL A 814 28.84 22.68 28.47
C VAL A 814 30.01 22.52 29.44
N ALA A 815 29.74 22.70 30.74
CA ALA A 815 30.68 22.38 31.81
C ALA A 815 30.13 21.20 32.61
N ILE A 816 30.85 20.08 32.64
CA ILE A 816 30.48 18.90 33.42
C ILE A 816 31.16 19.00 34.78
N MET A 817 30.44 19.47 35.79
CA MET A 817 30.96 19.60 37.16
C MET A 817 29.82 19.50 38.19
N THR A 818 30.14 19.08 39.40
CA THR A 818 29.21 19.17 40.53
C THR A 818 29.20 20.60 41.06
N TYR A 819 28.04 21.26 41.05
CA TYR A 819 27.95 22.66 41.47
C TYR A 819 26.60 22.95 42.13
N THR A 820 26.61 23.39 43.38
CA THR A 820 25.43 23.82 44.18
C THR A 820 24.29 22.81 44.36
N GLY A 821 24.39 21.60 43.80
CA GLY A 821 23.39 20.52 43.95
C GLY A 821 22.19 20.61 43.00
N TYR A 822 21.95 21.74 42.33
CA TYR A 822 20.84 21.93 41.38
C TYR A 822 21.03 21.28 40.00
N ASN A 823 22.08 20.48 39.84
CA ASN A 823 22.37 19.71 38.63
C ASN A 823 22.50 18.19 38.90
N GLN A 824 21.82 17.72 39.94
CA GLN A 824 21.73 16.30 40.31
C GLN A 824 20.54 15.62 39.61
N GLU A 825 20.56 14.29 39.48
CA GLU A 825 19.42 13.48 38.99
C GLU A 825 18.82 13.99 37.66
N ASP A 826 19.64 13.99 36.59
CA ASP A 826 19.29 14.44 35.22
C ASP A 826 18.84 15.92 35.09
N SER A 827 18.97 16.73 36.14
CA SER A 827 18.74 18.17 36.07
C SER A 827 19.93 18.94 35.52
N ASN A 828 19.65 20.01 34.77
CA ASN A 828 20.68 20.86 34.16
C ASN A 828 20.59 22.30 34.71
N MET A 829 21.74 22.87 35.05
CA MET A 829 21.85 24.29 35.39
C MET A 829 22.12 25.11 34.13
N MET A 830 21.30 26.15 33.91
CA MET A 830 21.38 27.00 32.71
C MET A 830 21.88 28.40 33.08
N ASN A 831 22.74 28.96 32.23
CA ASN A 831 23.20 30.34 32.40
C ASN A 831 22.08 31.34 32.04
N ARG A 832 21.55 32.05 33.04
CA ARG A 832 20.50 33.06 32.86
C ARG A 832 20.88 34.15 31.87
N ALA A 833 22.12 34.64 31.90
CA ALA A 833 22.58 35.67 30.97
C ALA A 833 22.54 35.21 29.50
N ALA A 834 22.70 33.91 29.24
CA ALA A 834 22.55 33.35 27.89
C ALA A 834 21.08 33.34 27.44
N LEU A 835 20.15 33.02 28.35
CA LEU A 835 18.70 33.06 28.08
C LEU A 835 18.22 34.49 27.82
N ASP A 836 18.71 35.46 28.60
CA ASP A 836 18.37 36.89 28.45
C ASP A 836 18.82 37.43 27.09
N ARG A 837 19.95 36.94 26.56
CA ARG A 837 20.44 37.23 25.20
C ARG A 837 19.69 36.50 24.09
N GLY A 838 18.75 35.62 24.43
CA GLY A 838 17.88 34.95 23.47
C GLY A 838 18.24 33.51 23.13
N ARG A 839 19.15 32.87 23.88
CA ARG A 839 19.41 31.43 23.74
C ARG A 839 18.14 30.63 24.03
N TYR A 840 17.86 29.61 23.22
CA TYR A 840 16.64 28.78 23.25
C TYR A 840 15.30 29.51 23.07
N ARG A 841 15.30 30.80 22.71
CA ARG A 841 14.04 31.47 22.38
C ARG A 841 13.41 30.84 21.14
N SER A 842 12.12 30.63 21.23
CA SER A 842 11.29 30.09 20.16
C SER A 842 10.00 30.87 20.04
N ILE A 843 9.48 30.94 18.83
CA ILE A 843 8.18 31.52 18.53
C ILE A 843 7.21 30.36 18.32
N PHE A 844 6.07 30.42 19.02
CA PHE A 844 4.96 29.50 18.87
C PHE A 844 3.87 30.16 18.04
N TYR A 845 3.51 29.55 16.92
CA TYR A 845 2.38 29.97 16.10
C TYR A 845 1.23 29.00 16.29
N ARG A 846 0.02 29.56 16.39
CA ARG A 846 -1.20 28.79 16.46
C ARG A 846 -2.27 29.40 15.58
N THR A 847 -2.78 28.59 14.65
CA THR A 847 -3.81 29.04 13.72
C THR A 847 -5.20 28.63 14.24
N TYR A 848 -6.09 29.60 14.35
CA TYR A 848 -7.52 29.39 14.58
C TYR A 848 -8.27 29.51 13.26
N LYS A 849 -9.20 28.59 13.00
CA LYS A 849 -10.00 28.58 11.78
C LYS A 849 -11.48 28.45 12.08
N ASP A 850 -12.31 29.13 11.29
CA ASP A 850 -13.76 29.00 11.29
C ASP A 850 -14.30 29.15 9.86
N GLU A 851 -15.54 28.72 9.63
CA GLU A 851 -16.22 28.82 8.33
C GLU A 851 -17.65 29.29 8.54
N GLU A 852 -18.18 30.14 7.67
CA GLU A 852 -19.60 30.48 7.65
C GLU A 852 -20.39 29.35 7.01
N ARG A 853 -21.34 28.78 7.76
CA ARG A 853 -22.20 27.73 7.24
C ARG A 853 -23.56 28.30 6.87
N LYS A 854 -24.03 27.93 5.69
CA LYS A 854 -25.41 28.14 5.29
C LYS A 854 -26.27 26.96 5.73
N ASN A 855 -27.32 27.23 6.49
CA ASN A 855 -28.28 26.19 6.83
C ASN A 855 -29.17 25.91 5.60
N GLN A 856 -29.03 24.72 5.03
CA GLN A 856 -29.76 24.33 3.80
C GLN A 856 -31.28 24.32 3.98
N SER A 857 -31.79 24.21 5.21
CA SER A 857 -33.22 24.11 5.50
C SER A 857 -33.91 25.46 5.71
N SER A 858 -33.26 26.42 6.36
CA SER A 858 -33.80 27.78 6.59
C SER A 858 -33.30 28.82 5.59
N GLY A 859 -32.22 28.54 4.86
CA GLY A 859 -31.56 29.50 3.98
C GLY A 859 -30.76 30.57 4.71
N GLU A 860 -30.82 30.60 6.05
CA GLU A 860 -30.09 31.54 6.89
C GLU A 860 -28.59 31.18 6.97
N GLU A 861 -27.77 32.23 7.03
CA GLU A 861 -26.31 32.13 7.01
C GLU A 861 -25.75 32.59 8.36
N GLU A 862 -24.78 31.83 8.87
CA GLU A 862 -23.91 32.30 9.95
C GLU A 862 -23.09 33.49 9.45
N LYS A 863 -22.83 34.47 10.30
CA LYS A 863 -22.08 35.68 9.93
C LYS A 863 -20.94 35.94 10.90
N PHE A 864 -19.78 36.29 10.35
CA PHE A 864 -18.73 36.97 11.10
C PHE A 864 -19.11 38.44 11.27
N CYS A 865 -19.20 38.86 12.52
CA CYS A 865 -19.41 40.26 12.89
C CYS A 865 -19.07 40.44 14.36
N HIS A 866 -18.96 41.69 14.78
CA HIS A 866 -18.96 42.03 16.20
C HIS A 866 -20.32 41.67 16.83
N PRO A 867 -20.41 40.74 17.81
CA PRO A 867 -21.70 40.34 18.38
C PRO A 867 -22.31 41.45 19.24
N ASP A 868 -23.53 41.89 18.91
CA ASP A 868 -24.26 42.89 19.70
C ASP A 868 -24.91 42.25 20.94
N PRO A 869 -24.63 42.74 22.17
CA PRO A 869 -25.27 42.27 23.40
C PRO A 869 -26.81 42.31 23.41
N VAL A 870 -27.41 43.25 22.68
CA VAL A 870 -28.86 43.43 22.60
C VAL A 870 -29.49 42.35 21.72
N GLU A 871 -28.92 42.12 20.53
CA GLU A 871 -29.48 41.17 19.56
C GLU A 871 -29.02 39.72 19.76
N THR A 872 -27.89 39.50 20.47
CA THR A 872 -27.22 38.20 20.56
C THR A 872 -27.50 37.48 21.88
N LYS A 873 -27.94 36.23 21.79
CA LYS A 873 -28.22 35.33 22.93
C LYS A 873 -27.00 34.49 23.26
N HIS A 874 -26.83 34.19 24.56
CA HIS A 874 -25.75 33.35 25.08
C HIS A 874 -24.34 33.85 24.73
N MET A 875 -24.11 35.17 24.81
CA MET A 875 -22.76 35.71 24.74
C MET A 875 -21.88 35.06 25.79
N LYS A 876 -20.63 34.80 25.42
CA LYS A 876 -19.64 34.21 26.29
C LYS A 876 -19.12 35.27 27.27
N ASN A 877 -18.65 34.81 28.42
CA ASN A 877 -18.04 35.69 29.41
C ASN A 877 -16.59 35.98 29.01
N ALA A 878 -16.40 36.87 28.04
CA ALA A 878 -15.13 37.19 27.42
C ALA A 878 -15.11 38.65 26.92
N HIS A 879 -13.93 39.20 26.66
CA HIS A 879 -13.74 40.54 26.15
C HIS A 879 -13.92 40.56 24.62
N TYR A 880 -14.94 41.27 24.15
CA TYR A 880 -15.22 41.47 22.71
C TYR A 880 -14.62 42.78 22.17
N GLU A 881 -14.08 43.64 23.05
CA GLU A 881 -13.59 44.99 22.71
C GLU A 881 -12.52 45.01 21.60
N LYS A 882 -11.75 43.93 21.49
CA LYS A 882 -10.65 43.79 20.51
C LYS A 882 -11.12 43.29 19.14
N VAL A 883 -12.37 42.87 19.01
CA VAL A 883 -12.95 42.33 17.78
C VAL A 883 -13.45 43.49 16.93
N GLY A 884 -12.95 43.62 15.70
CA GLY A 884 -13.41 44.61 14.72
C GLY A 884 -14.84 44.38 14.25
N GLU A 885 -15.35 45.31 13.44
CA GLU A 885 -16.71 45.21 12.86
C GLU A 885 -16.87 43.98 11.95
N ASP A 886 -15.79 43.58 11.29
CA ASP A 886 -15.69 42.38 10.45
C ASP A 886 -15.71 41.06 11.23
N GLY A 887 -15.71 41.13 12.56
CA GLY A 887 -15.71 39.95 13.43
C GLY A 887 -14.33 39.34 13.66
N PHE A 888 -13.24 40.02 13.29
CA PHE A 888 -11.87 39.55 13.51
C PHE A 888 -11.06 40.53 14.35
N VAL A 889 -10.09 40.01 15.11
CA VAL A 889 -9.14 40.86 15.82
C VAL A 889 -8.10 41.40 14.83
N PRO A 890 -7.82 42.72 14.78
CA PRO A 890 -6.81 43.28 13.90
C PRO A 890 -5.41 42.70 14.16
N LYS A 891 -4.61 42.62 13.09
CA LYS A 891 -3.20 42.25 13.17
C LYS A 891 -2.43 43.12 14.18
N ASP A 892 -1.42 42.53 14.82
CA ASP A 892 -0.54 43.13 15.82
C ASP A 892 -1.24 43.53 17.13
N THR A 893 -2.46 43.04 17.36
CA THR A 893 -3.18 43.21 18.63
C THR A 893 -2.76 42.15 19.65
N TYR A 894 -2.51 42.56 20.88
CA TYR A 894 -2.22 41.63 21.98
C TYR A 894 -3.50 41.00 22.55
N VAL A 895 -3.53 39.68 22.58
CA VAL A 895 -4.66 38.86 23.02
C VAL A 895 -4.29 37.96 24.19
N THR A 896 -5.24 37.81 25.10
CA THR A 896 -5.21 36.97 26.30
C THR A 896 -6.32 35.93 26.21
N PRO A 897 -6.32 34.88 27.05
CA PRO A 897 -7.32 33.81 26.95
C PRO A 897 -8.77 34.27 27.14
N ASP A 898 -8.96 35.40 27.83
CA ASP A 898 -10.27 35.99 28.08
C ASP A 898 -10.77 36.86 26.92
N ASP A 899 -9.96 37.09 25.88
CA ASP A 899 -10.35 37.84 24.69
C ASP A 899 -11.00 36.92 23.63
N VAL A 900 -11.91 37.47 22.83
CA VAL A 900 -12.49 36.77 21.67
C VAL A 900 -11.61 37.01 20.44
N LEU A 901 -11.28 35.95 19.70
CA LEU A 901 -10.49 36.03 18.46
C LEU A 901 -11.35 36.20 17.20
N ILE A 902 -12.47 35.46 17.15
CA ILE A 902 -13.38 35.45 16.01
C ILE A 902 -14.79 35.65 16.54
N GLY A 903 -15.37 36.82 16.28
CA GLY A 903 -16.76 37.16 16.50
C GLY A 903 -17.65 36.47 15.47
N LYS A 904 -18.53 35.58 15.92
CA LYS A 904 -19.41 34.82 15.03
C LYS A 904 -20.80 34.62 15.63
N VAL A 905 -21.83 34.91 14.85
CA VAL A 905 -23.23 34.76 15.25
C VAL A 905 -24.00 33.82 14.32
N VAL A 906 -24.90 33.04 14.91
CA VAL A 906 -25.81 32.13 14.20
C VAL A 906 -27.25 32.64 14.38
N PRO A 907 -28.01 32.85 13.31
CA PRO A 907 -29.44 33.20 13.42
C PRO A 907 -30.23 32.15 14.20
N LEU A 908 -31.14 32.59 15.07
CA LEU A 908 -32.00 31.69 15.83
C LEU A 908 -33.15 31.21 14.94
N ARG A 909 -33.34 29.89 14.88
CA ARG A 909 -34.42 29.29 14.09
C ARG A 909 -35.78 29.71 14.63
N VAL A 910 -36.52 30.47 13.85
CA VAL A 910 -37.92 30.81 14.12
C VAL A 910 -38.83 29.79 13.41
N PRO A 911 -39.77 29.14 14.10
CA PRO A 911 -40.79 28.32 13.45
C PRO A 911 -41.59 29.16 12.45
N THR A 912 -41.80 28.66 11.23
CA THR A 912 -42.59 29.32 10.20
C THR A 912 -43.99 29.66 10.72
N GLY A 913 -44.34 30.96 10.75
CA GLY A 913 -45.63 31.47 11.23
C GLY A 913 -45.64 32.01 12.66
N ALA A 914 -44.53 31.92 13.41
CA ALA A 914 -44.42 32.51 14.74
C ALA A 914 -43.90 33.96 14.66
N VAL A 915 -44.69 34.94 15.13
CA VAL A 915 -44.24 36.33 15.28
C VAL A 915 -43.43 36.43 16.56
N LEU A 916 -42.15 36.74 16.41
CA LEU A 916 -41.25 36.99 17.54
C LEU A 916 -41.66 38.30 18.25
N PRO A 917 -41.71 38.32 19.60
CA PRO A 917 -41.96 39.56 20.36
C PRO A 917 -40.92 40.65 20.04
N VAL A 918 -41.35 41.91 20.02
CA VAL A 918 -40.47 43.07 19.85
C VAL A 918 -39.41 43.07 20.97
N GLY A 919 -38.13 43.08 20.61
CA GLY A 919 -36.99 42.98 21.55
C GLY A 919 -36.48 41.56 21.80
N SER A 920 -37.02 40.53 21.13
CA SER A 920 -36.45 39.18 21.20
C SER A 920 -35.10 39.10 20.48
N LYS A 921 -34.16 38.37 21.10
CA LYS A 921 -32.82 38.14 20.55
C LYS A 921 -32.92 37.35 19.24
N LYS A 922 -32.24 37.81 18.20
CA LYS A 922 -32.32 37.27 16.83
C LYS A 922 -31.24 36.25 16.53
N SER A 923 -30.08 36.38 17.17
CA SER A 923 -28.93 35.54 16.90
C SER A 923 -28.35 34.94 18.17
N ARG A 924 -27.53 33.91 18.02
CA ARG A 924 -26.80 33.21 19.08
C ARG A 924 -25.31 33.35 18.85
N ASP A 925 -24.57 33.63 19.92
CA ASP A 925 -23.12 33.70 19.86
C ASP A 925 -22.48 32.31 19.75
N VAL A 926 -21.59 32.15 18.77
CA VAL A 926 -20.74 30.98 18.55
C VAL A 926 -19.26 31.37 18.33
N SER A 927 -18.88 32.56 18.80
CA SER A 927 -17.53 33.14 18.68
C SER A 927 -16.43 32.23 19.21
N LYS A 928 -15.20 32.36 18.72
CA LYS A 928 -14.05 31.54 19.15
C LYS A 928 -13.10 32.32 20.05
N LEU A 929 -12.64 31.63 21.09
CA LEU A 929 -11.65 32.12 22.05
C LEU A 929 -10.31 31.38 21.86
N PRO A 930 -9.19 31.97 22.33
CA PRO A 930 -7.94 31.25 22.52
C PRO A 930 -8.11 30.11 23.51
N ARG A 931 -7.09 29.23 23.64
CA ARG A 931 -7.10 28.29 24.79
C ARG A 931 -6.61 29.02 26.04
N ASN A 932 -7.07 28.56 27.20
CA ASN A 932 -6.82 29.15 28.52
C ASN A 932 -5.34 29.41 28.87
N ASN A 933 -4.37 28.75 28.22
CA ASN A 933 -2.95 28.85 28.53
C ASN A 933 -2.15 29.61 27.45
N GLU A 934 -2.81 30.35 26.58
CA GLU A 934 -2.18 31.00 25.41
C GLU A 934 -2.42 32.51 25.43
N SER A 935 -1.35 33.27 25.24
CA SER A 935 -1.37 34.73 25.06
C SER A 935 -0.29 35.13 24.06
N GLY A 936 -0.49 36.25 23.38
CA GLY A 936 0.45 36.72 22.37
C GLY A 936 -0.15 37.77 21.45
N TYR A 937 0.51 37.98 20.32
CA TYR A 937 0.08 38.93 19.30
C TYR A 937 -0.53 38.18 18.11
N VAL A 938 -1.55 38.77 17.48
CA VAL A 938 -2.10 38.30 16.21
C VAL A 938 -1.12 38.60 15.08
N ASP A 939 -0.60 37.58 14.40
CA ASP A 939 0.38 37.75 13.31
C ASP A 939 -0.26 38.06 11.95
N LYS A 940 -1.37 37.40 11.61
CA LYS A 940 -2.05 37.50 10.31
C LYS A 940 -3.54 37.28 10.40
#